data_AF-A0A8J3ZU60-F1
#
_entry.id   AF-A0A8J3ZU60-F1
#
_cell.length_a   1.000
_cell.length_b   1.000
_cell.length_c   1.000
_cell.angle_alpha   90.00
_cell.angle_beta   90.00
_cell.angle_gamma   90.00
#
_symmetry.space_group_name_H-M   'P 1'
#
loop_
_entity.id
_entity.type
_entity.pdbx_description
1 polymer ?
#
loop_
_entity_poly.entity_id
_entity_poly.type
_entity_poly.pdbx_seq_one_letter_code
_entity_poly.pdbx_strand_id
1 'polypeptide(L)'
;MGPVFRRASSDGSRLSRTPSGRTLALAAAAVLAAALGAVAFGGATPAAPVGSGSYTETLPAGASLPVGCGDLATNPRQFMTANAPAGPVPTNDWWSSLVFKKFDCSYSENLHAHPISYDTTAGGLGFSYNTTPQISGSSTGVGEYHYIYQEDFTAGVTGLNAPRTLVDGWTDWTVTPYWSDGTRTMKATIGHGLPFAYFQVTGGNAQITAKSTRTVWSNSGSRIGYTVAGRDYVAYAPSGATWAVSGTVITSTLAGRGYFSIAVLPTASGTSTADKVALANSYGTYAHNHVTGTRVSYTYNQSTSRVATTYTYTTTAREGSGSGTVIGLYPHQWRALSSGTPIAQSYVTARGAMRTLVGASSYTTSAVFTGVLPEVPAVADSSGSDLSTLNGYLDQVKANPVNVLGNDTYWTGKALGVGARIAEIADQVGRTDVRDAALAAIRARLTDWFTASQGKTQRLFYYDRNWGTLIGYPASYGSDAELNDHHFHYGYYIAAAATLAKFDPAWAANSAYGGMVDLLIRDANNYDRGDNRFPYLRDFDIYAGHDWAAGHGAFFAGNNQESSSEGMNFANALIQWGQATGNTAIRDAGIFIWTTQSAAINEYWFDTRNENFPAAFGHGTVGMVWGDGGAYATWFSAAPEQIQGINMLPVTGGHFYLGNDPAYVRSNYAELVRNAGREPALWQDIAWQYLALGDGDGALSRFRANSGYTPEEGETKAHTFHWIRNLAALGTVDLGVTANHPLFRVFTKNGARTYVASNITNAAITVTFSDGRVLTVPAGKTVASGAQNWSGGNATGGGINPSPSGGSPSPSNPSPSASQSSSAPPTGGGAVRYLQANGVLAGSAGSAGTATVVKASGANDNQPHSPTTFTATGLNLTYRSGAATTFTFSVDAGTWVGNATQVRVSYDLTGNGSFDRVETYRYFATDPVTGWERYTDGVGQITTTGSFGNLVNGTVKVEIWSAIGPGPSTVSLGALSTLTLPYQ
;
A
#
# COMPACT_ATOMS: atom_id res chain seq x y z
N MET A 1 44.99 -29.57 47.58
CA MET A 1 45.56 -30.65 48.43
C MET A 1 45.08 -30.42 49.86
N GLY A 2 44.90 -31.47 50.66
CA GLY A 2 44.85 -31.35 52.14
C GLY A 2 46.27 -31.39 52.74
N PRO A 3 46.47 -31.63 54.06
CA PRO A 3 45.45 -32.07 55.05
C PRO A 3 45.49 -31.43 56.47
N VAL A 4 44.33 -31.47 57.16
CA VAL A 4 44.05 -31.95 58.55
C VAL A 4 44.90 -31.48 59.77
N PHE A 5 44.23 -31.23 60.92
CA PHE A 5 44.50 -31.66 62.33
C PHE A 5 43.61 -30.82 63.30
N ARG A 6 43.11 -31.25 64.48
CA ARG A 6 42.87 -32.58 65.11
C ARG A 6 42.02 -32.43 66.41
N ARG A 7 41.06 -33.36 66.68
CA ARG A 7 40.55 -33.88 68.00
C ARG A 7 40.10 -32.91 69.13
N ALA A 8 39.23 -33.27 70.10
CA ALA A 8 38.16 -34.29 70.35
C ALA A 8 37.45 -33.87 71.68
N SER A 9 36.52 -34.54 72.38
CA SER A 9 35.73 -35.81 72.31
C SER A 9 34.33 -35.49 72.95
N SER A 10 33.55 -36.21 73.79
CA SER A 10 33.24 -37.59 74.30
C SER A 10 32.08 -37.40 75.32
N ASP A 11 31.15 -38.29 75.68
CA ASP A 11 30.56 -39.56 75.18
C ASP A 11 29.31 -39.83 76.09
N GLY A 12 28.41 -40.82 75.90
CA GLY A 12 28.28 -41.88 74.90
C GLY A 12 27.24 -42.94 75.34
N SER A 13 26.87 -43.88 74.44
CA SER A 13 25.96 -45.03 74.65
C SER A 13 24.45 -44.75 74.86
N ARG A 14 23.62 -45.81 74.95
CA ARG A 14 22.13 -45.81 74.84
C ARG A 14 21.50 -46.73 75.89
N LEU A 15 20.22 -46.50 76.26
CA LEU A 15 19.10 -47.48 76.18
C LEU A 15 17.74 -46.81 76.49
N SER A 16 16.62 -47.56 76.56
CA SER A 16 15.29 -47.05 76.14
C SER A 16 14.05 -47.45 76.96
N ARG A 17 12.93 -46.75 76.66
CA ARG A 17 11.49 -46.97 76.98
C ARG A 17 10.88 -46.18 78.17
N THR A 18 9.54 -46.09 78.13
CA THR A 18 8.66 -45.04 78.70
C THR A 18 7.77 -45.53 79.86
N PRO A 19 7.05 -44.62 80.55
CA PRO A 19 5.57 -44.64 80.41
C PRO A 19 4.82 -43.28 80.60
N SER A 20 3.55 -43.23 80.12
CA SER A 20 2.35 -42.46 80.60
C SER A 20 2.41 -40.95 80.99
N GLY A 21 1.41 -40.09 80.68
CA GLY A 21 0.24 -40.21 79.77
C GLY A 21 -1.00 -39.35 80.15
N ARG A 22 -1.96 -39.23 79.21
CA ARG A 22 -3.42 -38.88 79.37
C ARG A 22 -3.79 -37.40 79.72
N THR A 23 -4.92 -36.80 79.28
CA THR A 23 -6.12 -37.28 78.52
C THR A 23 -6.94 -36.14 77.84
N LEU A 24 -7.74 -36.49 76.80
CA LEU A 24 -9.01 -35.85 76.32
C LEU A 24 -8.95 -34.42 75.68
N ALA A 25 -9.81 -34.00 74.71
CA ALA A 25 -11.01 -34.60 74.07
C ALA A 25 -11.24 -34.17 72.58
N LEU A 26 -12.36 -34.65 72.00
CA LEU A 26 -12.97 -34.45 70.66
C LEU A 26 -13.67 -33.06 70.49
N ALA A 27 -14.14 -32.56 69.32
CA ALA A 27 -14.01 -32.89 67.88
C ALA A 27 -14.67 -31.81 66.93
N ALA A 28 -14.55 -32.03 65.61
CA ALA A 28 -15.54 -31.78 64.53
C ALA A 28 -15.56 -30.47 63.70
N ALA A 29 -15.88 -30.69 62.40
CA ALA A 29 -16.49 -29.82 61.38
C ALA A 29 -15.65 -28.73 60.66
N ALA A 30 -15.93 -28.58 59.36
CA ALA A 30 -15.26 -27.70 58.40
C ALA A 30 -16.09 -26.44 58.07
N VAL A 31 -15.48 -25.43 57.42
CA VAL A 31 -16.08 -24.64 56.32
C VAL A 31 -15.09 -23.64 55.69
N LEU A 32 -15.25 -23.44 54.37
CA LEU A 32 -14.74 -22.40 53.45
C LEU A 32 -13.23 -22.04 53.30
N ALA A 33 -12.90 -21.84 52.03
CA ALA A 33 -11.62 -21.43 51.46
C ALA A 33 -11.22 -19.97 51.77
N ALA A 34 -9.93 -19.76 52.07
CA ALA A 34 -9.26 -18.45 52.03
C ALA A 34 -7.71 -18.56 51.94
N ALA A 35 -7.18 -19.42 51.04
CA ALA A 35 -5.72 -19.68 50.97
C ALA A 35 -5.12 -19.86 49.55
N LEU A 36 -5.90 -19.61 48.48
CA LEU A 36 -5.38 -19.53 47.11
C LEU A 36 -5.50 -18.09 46.63
N GLY A 37 -4.43 -17.31 46.88
CA GLY A 37 -4.39 -15.86 46.66
C GLY A 37 -3.02 -15.34 46.23
N ALA A 38 -2.15 -16.20 45.69
CA ALA A 38 -0.91 -15.78 45.07
C ALA A 38 -1.23 -15.14 43.70
N VAL A 39 -1.53 -13.84 43.70
CA VAL A 39 -1.80 -13.07 42.48
C VAL A 39 -0.54 -13.08 41.61
N ALA A 40 -0.60 -13.81 40.49
CA ALA A 40 0.40 -13.73 39.44
C ALA A 40 0.23 -12.38 38.71
N PHE A 41 0.86 -11.33 39.25
CA PHE A 41 0.99 -10.07 38.53
C PHE A 41 1.77 -10.32 37.23
N GLY A 42 1.09 -10.17 36.09
CA GLY A 42 1.72 -10.24 34.78
C GLY A 42 2.73 -9.10 34.62
N GLY A 43 4.01 -9.40 34.80
CA GLY A 43 5.08 -8.46 34.52
C GLY A 43 5.13 -8.18 33.02
N ALA A 44 4.97 -6.91 32.63
CA ALA A 44 5.12 -6.49 31.24
C ALA A 44 6.52 -6.84 30.73
N THR A 45 6.60 -7.44 29.54
CA THR A 45 7.87 -7.77 28.90
C THR A 45 8.64 -6.47 28.63
N PRO A 46 9.89 -6.32 29.12
CA PRO A 46 10.65 -5.10 28.94
C PRO A 46 11.02 -4.88 27.46
N ALA A 47 11.33 -3.63 27.12
CA ALA A 47 11.72 -3.24 25.76
C ALA A 47 12.93 -4.04 25.25
N ALA A 48 12.89 -4.43 23.98
CA ALA A 48 13.92 -5.19 23.31
C ALA A 48 15.07 -4.26 22.88
N PRO A 49 16.32 -4.48 23.35
CA PRO A 49 17.45 -3.63 23.02
C PRO A 49 17.98 -3.89 21.61
N VAL A 50 18.34 -2.82 20.91
CA VAL A 50 18.87 -2.81 19.54
C VAL A 50 20.06 -1.85 19.50
N GLY A 51 21.24 -2.36 19.85
CA GLY A 51 22.42 -1.53 20.12
C GLY A 51 22.20 -0.69 21.38
N SER A 52 22.25 0.64 21.23
CA SER A 52 21.86 1.62 22.25
C SER A 52 20.38 2.02 22.19
N GLY A 53 19.67 1.64 21.11
CA GLY A 53 18.24 1.87 20.96
C GLY A 53 17.37 0.74 21.51
N SER A 54 16.06 0.88 21.41
CA SER A 54 15.09 -0.16 21.75
C SER A 54 13.71 0.08 21.13
N TYR A 55 12.98 -1.02 20.91
CA TYR A 55 11.54 -1.02 20.63
C TYR A 55 10.78 -1.72 21.78
N THR A 56 9.49 -1.44 21.94
CA THR A 56 8.64 -2.13 22.94
C THR A 56 7.86 -3.28 22.31
N GLU A 57 7.63 -4.34 23.08
CA GLU A 57 6.69 -5.44 22.75
C GLU A 57 5.45 -5.40 23.65
N THR A 58 5.36 -4.41 24.55
CA THR A 58 4.13 -4.02 25.24
C THR A 58 3.51 -2.85 24.50
N LEU A 59 2.27 -3.00 24.03
CA LEU A 59 1.50 -1.95 23.37
C LEU A 59 1.34 -0.72 24.32
N PRO A 60 1.61 0.52 23.86
CA PRO A 60 1.42 1.71 24.68
C PRO A 60 -0.03 1.92 25.12
N ALA A 61 -0.23 2.51 26.29
CA ALA A 61 -1.57 2.83 26.79
C ALA A 61 -2.28 3.83 25.87
N GLY A 62 -3.38 3.40 25.25
CA GLY A 62 -4.16 4.21 24.30
C GLY A 62 -3.73 4.10 22.83
N ALA A 63 -2.78 3.24 22.49
CA ALA A 63 -2.41 2.93 21.11
C ALA A 63 -3.39 1.92 20.46
N SER A 64 -3.64 2.06 19.16
CA SER A 64 -4.44 1.11 18.38
C SER A 64 -3.56 0.01 17.80
N LEU A 65 -4.10 -1.21 17.67
CA LEU A 65 -3.55 -2.27 16.81
C LEU A 65 -4.30 -2.28 15.47
N PRO A 66 -3.80 -2.98 14.43
CA PRO A 66 -4.50 -3.08 13.15
C PRO A 66 -5.93 -3.63 13.30
N VAL A 67 -6.92 -2.81 12.92
CA VAL A 67 -8.35 -3.07 13.16
C VAL A 67 -9.00 -3.65 11.90
N GLY A 68 -9.66 -4.79 12.05
CA GLY A 68 -10.48 -5.41 11.01
C GLY A 68 -11.40 -6.49 11.58
N CYS A 69 -11.92 -7.35 10.71
CA CYS A 69 -12.87 -8.40 11.03
C CYS A 69 -12.36 -9.43 12.04
N GLY A 70 -13.16 -9.73 13.07
CA GLY A 70 -12.82 -10.74 14.08
C GLY A 70 -11.59 -10.34 14.90
N ASP A 71 -10.78 -11.32 15.30
CA ASP A 71 -9.65 -11.10 16.22
C ASP A 71 -8.38 -10.56 15.52
N LEU A 72 -8.52 -9.86 14.39
CA LEU A 72 -7.43 -9.60 13.43
C LEU A 72 -6.22 -8.88 14.04
N ALA A 73 -6.46 -7.96 14.97
CA ALA A 73 -5.44 -7.26 15.75
C ALA A 73 -4.46 -8.18 16.49
N THR A 74 -4.89 -9.41 16.82
CA THR A 74 -4.09 -10.41 17.56
C THR A 74 -3.90 -11.72 16.79
N ASN A 75 -4.69 -11.96 15.74
CA ASN A 75 -4.65 -13.15 14.90
C ASN A 75 -4.85 -12.80 13.41
N PRO A 76 -3.88 -12.14 12.76
CA PRO A 76 -3.97 -11.78 11.34
C PRO A 76 -3.96 -13.00 10.40
N ARG A 77 -3.59 -14.18 10.92
CA ARG A 77 -3.59 -15.44 10.16
C ARG A 77 -4.93 -16.17 10.17
N GLN A 78 -5.97 -15.63 10.83
CA GLN A 78 -7.31 -16.25 10.88
C GLN A 78 -7.98 -16.43 9.50
N PHE A 79 -7.57 -15.65 8.50
CA PHE A 79 -8.06 -15.71 7.12
C PHE A 79 -7.12 -16.49 6.17
N MET A 80 -6.23 -17.31 6.73
CA MET A 80 -5.32 -18.18 5.98
C MET A 80 -5.63 -19.66 6.21
N THR A 81 -5.22 -20.53 5.28
CA THR A 81 -5.14 -21.98 5.51
C THR A 81 -3.81 -22.33 6.18
N ALA A 82 -3.70 -23.57 6.70
CA ALA A 82 -2.45 -24.09 7.25
C ALA A 82 -1.33 -24.30 6.20
N ASN A 83 -1.61 -24.14 4.90
CA ASN A 83 -0.61 -24.21 3.82
C ASN A 83 0.10 -22.87 3.57
N ALA A 84 -0.47 -21.76 4.05
CA ALA A 84 0.02 -20.42 3.77
C ALA A 84 1.41 -20.18 4.40
N PRO A 85 2.37 -19.54 3.70
CA PRO A 85 3.73 -19.31 4.19
C PRO A 85 3.78 -18.79 5.63
N ALA A 86 4.51 -19.50 6.49
CA ALA A 86 4.62 -19.17 7.91
C ALA A 86 5.45 -17.90 8.16
N GLY A 87 5.23 -17.25 9.31
CA GLY A 87 5.88 -16.00 9.67
C GLY A 87 4.98 -14.77 9.40
N PRO A 88 5.56 -13.61 9.04
CA PRO A 88 4.85 -12.34 8.97
C PRO A 88 3.81 -12.32 7.84
N VAL A 89 2.80 -11.47 8.00
CA VAL A 89 1.66 -11.35 7.09
C VAL A 89 1.92 -10.18 6.12
N PRO A 90 1.84 -10.40 4.79
CA PRO A 90 1.85 -9.32 3.81
C PRO A 90 0.67 -8.36 3.99
N THR A 91 0.97 -7.09 3.80
CA THR A 91 0.08 -5.92 3.78
C THR A 91 0.58 -5.01 2.66
N ASN A 92 -0.14 -3.93 2.33
CA ASN A 92 0.33 -2.93 1.35
C ASN A 92 0.57 -3.53 -0.06
N ASP A 93 -0.30 -4.47 -0.44
CA ASP A 93 -0.24 -5.23 -1.69
C ASP A 93 -1.63 -5.26 -2.36
N TRP A 94 -1.73 -5.46 -3.69
CA TRP A 94 -2.97 -5.43 -4.49
C TRP A 94 -4.02 -6.47 -4.08
N TRP A 95 -3.62 -7.47 -3.28
CA TRP A 95 -4.46 -8.56 -2.79
C TRP A 95 -4.66 -8.57 -1.27
N SER A 96 -4.23 -7.52 -0.56
CA SER A 96 -4.21 -7.47 0.91
C SER A 96 -5.59 -7.69 1.55
N SER A 97 -6.68 -7.28 0.88
CA SER A 97 -8.06 -7.45 1.37
C SER A 97 -8.51 -8.92 1.51
N LEU A 98 -7.75 -9.87 0.96
CA LEU A 98 -7.92 -11.29 1.24
C LEU A 98 -7.51 -11.68 2.68
N VAL A 99 -6.45 -11.08 3.22
CA VAL A 99 -5.85 -11.40 4.54
C VAL A 99 -6.17 -10.36 5.58
N PHE A 100 -5.96 -9.09 5.26
CA PHE A 100 -6.40 -7.93 6.03
C PHE A 100 -7.85 -7.62 5.68
N LYS A 101 -8.75 -8.50 6.13
CA LYS A 101 -10.20 -8.32 6.03
C LYS A 101 -10.64 -7.15 6.91
N LYS A 102 -10.60 -5.94 6.35
CA LYS A 102 -10.97 -4.69 7.02
C LYS A 102 -12.49 -4.57 7.16
N PHE A 103 -13.22 -4.62 6.04
CA PHE A 103 -14.66 -4.39 6.01
C PHE A 103 -15.51 -5.60 5.57
N ASP A 104 -15.03 -6.47 4.67
CA ASP A 104 -15.67 -7.77 4.40
C ASP A 104 -14.96 -8.90 5.13
N CYS A 105 -15.71 -9.60 6.00
CA CYS A 105 -15.19 -10.66 6.85
C CYS A 105 -15.24 -12.05 6.21
N SER A 106 -15.86 -12.17 5.03
CA SER A 106 -16.05 -13.41 4.29
C SER A 106 -15.20 -13.42 3.01
N TYR A 107 -15.16 -12.31 2.30
CA TYR A 107 -14.65 -12.21 0.93
C TYR A 107 -13.54 -11.17 0.80
N SER A 108 -13.06 -10.98 -0.42
CA SER A 108 -12.14 -9.91 -0.78
C SER A 108 -12.92 -8.62 -1.07
N GLU A 109 -12.22 -7.49 -1.15
CA GLU A 109 -12.62 -6.40 -2.05
C GLU A 109 -11.97 -6.66 -3.44
N ASN A 110 -12.28 -5.86 -4.46
CA ASN A 110 -11.84 -6.09 -5.85
C ASN A 110 -10.31 -6.22 -5.98
N LEU A 111 -9.89 -7.23 -6.75
CA LEU A 111 -8.50 -7.70 -6.89
C LEU A 111 -7.95 -7.38 -8.29
N HIS A 112 -7.31 -6.23 -8.45
CA HIS A 112 -6.89 -5.69 -9.75
C HIS A 112 -5.53 -6.22 -10.25
N ALA A 113 -5.45 -7.55 -10.41
CA ALA A 113 -4.23 -8.25 -10.83
C ALA A 113 -3.75 -7.86 -12.25
N HIS A 114 -4.64 -7.55 -13.18
CA HIS A 114 -4.34 -7.26 -14.59
C HIS A 114 -3.63 -8.41 -15.38
N PRO A 115 -4.07 -8.68 -16.63
CA PRO A 115 -5.14 -7.98 -17.36
C PRO A 115 -6.55 -8.26 -16.81
N ILE A 116 -6.72 -9.27 -15.95
CA ILE A 116 -8.00 -9.59 -15.30
C ILE A 116 -8.09 -8.89 -13.93
N SER A 117 -9.24 -8.30 -13.63
CA SER A 117 -9.67 -7.92 -12.28
C SER A 117 -10.56 -9.02 -11.71
N TYR A 118 -10.41 -9.38 -10.44
CA TYR A 118 -11.17 -10.46 -9.80
C TYR A 118 -12.00 -10.01 -8.59
N ASP A 119 -12.98 -10.81 -8.21
CA ASP A 119 -13.71 -10.72 -6.94
C ASP A 119 -13.92 -12.15 -6.39
N THR A 120 -14.11 -12.34 -5.09
CA THR A 120 -14.32 -13.67 -4.49
C THR A 120 -15.72 -13.78 -3.90
N THR A 121 -16.49 -14.78 -4.31
CA THR A 121 -17.86 -15.00 -3.83
C THR A 121 -18.01 -16.41 -3.23
N ALA A 122 -19.16 -16.70 -2.60
CA ALA A 122 -19.48 -18.03 -2.08
C ALA A 122 -19.34 -19.14 -3.14
N GLY A 123 -19.63 -18.82 -4.41
CA GLY A 123 -19.60 -19.75 -5.54
C GLY A 123 -18.23 -19.91 -6.20
N GLY A 124 -17.26 -19.04 -5.89
CA GLY A 124 -15.90 -19.10 -6.45
C GLY A 124 -15.28 -17.74 -6.76
N LEU A 125 -14.52 -17.68 -7.85
CA LEU A 125 -13.76 -16.51 -8.29
C LEU A 125 -14.49 -15.82 -9.46
N GLY A 126 -14.94 -14.58 -9.26
CA GLY A 126 -15.45 -13.70 -10.31
C GLY A 126 -14.32 -13.13 -11.16
N PHE A 127 -14.58 -12.93 -12.45
CA PHE A 127 -13.64 -12.41 -13.45
C PHE A 127 -14.21 -11.16 -14.09
N SER A 128 -13.36 -10.17 -14.36
CA SER A 128 -13.67 -9.02 -15.22
C SER A 128 -12.46 -8.66 -16.09
N TYR A 129 -12.70 -8.45 -17.38
CA TYR A 129 -11.78 -7.75 -18.28
C TYR A 129 -12.47 -6.52 -18.88
N ASN A 130 -12.99 -5.65 -18.02
CA ASN A 130 -13.50 -4.35 -18.44
C ASN A 130 -12.36 -3.47 -18.99
N THR A 131 -12.38 -3.17 -20.29
CA THR A 131 -11.45 -2.22 -20.94
C THR A 131 -12.08 -0.86 -21.23
N THR A 132 -13.23 -0.56 -20.63
CA THR A 132 -13.97 0.69 -20.82
C THR A 132 -13.83 1.53 -19.56
N PRO A 133 -13.03 2.62 -19.57
CA PRO A 133 -12.94 3.49 -18.41
C PRO A 133 -14.28 4.18 -18.16
N GLN A 134 -14.68 4.28 -16.90
CA GLN A 134 -15.55 5.36 -16.43
C GLN A 134 -14.68 6.58 -16.17
N ILE A 135 -15.24 7.78 -16.36
CA ILE A 135 -14.55 9.06 -16.14
C ILE A 135 -15.53 9.99 -15.42
N SER A 136 -15.09 10.61 -14.33
CA SER A 136 -15.84 11.58 -13.52
C SER A 136 -15.10 12.91 -13.41
N GLY A 137 -15.77 13.95 -12.91
CA GLY A 137 -15.19 15.26 -12.68
C GLY A 137 -15.05 16.14 -13.92
N SER A 138 -13.98 16.96 -13.95
CA SER A 138 -13.77 17.97 -14.98
C SER A 138 -12.29 18.16 -15.29
N SER A 139 -11.94 18.36 -16.57
CA SER A 139 -10.57 18.47 -17.10
C SER A 139 -9.74 19.69 -16.64
N THR A 140 -10.16 20.37 -15.58
CA THR A 140 -9.52 21.54 -14.95
C THR A 140 -9.64 21.56 -13.43
N GLY A 141 -10.51 20.73 -12.84
CA GLY A 141 -10.73 20.61 -11.40
C GLY A 141 -10.37 19.20 -10.96
N VAL A 142 -11.06 18.66 -9.94
CA VAL A 142 -10.97 17.23 -9.66
C VAL A 142 -11.64 16.42 -10.77
N GLY A 143 -11.07 15.26 -11.08
CA GLY A 143 -11.65 14.24 -11.94
C GLY A 143 -10.86 12.94 -11.88
N GLU A 144 -11.50 11.84 -12.26
CA GLU A 144 -10.96 10.48 -12.08
C GLU A 144 -11.23 9.61 -13.31
N TYR A 145 -10.43 8.56 -13.51
CA TYR A 145 -10.73 7.51 -14.49
C TYR A 145 -10.53 6.11 -13.88
N HIS A 146 -11.50 5.22 -14.09
CA HIS A 146 -11.56 3.90 -13.45
C HIS A 146 -12.05 2.79 -14.38
N TYR A 147 -11.30 1.71 -14.49
CA TYR A 147 -11.61 0.49 -15.23
C TYR A 147 -12.38 -0.50 -14.35
N ILE A 148 -13.48 -0.01 -13.77
CA ILE A 148 -14.24 -0.65 -12.69
C ILE A 148 -14.51 -2.13 -12.92
N TYR A 149 -14.46 -2.92 -11.84
CA TYR A 149 -14.82 -4.33 -11.88
C TYR A 149 -16.27 -4.53 -12.32
N GLN A 150 -16.47 -5.31 -13.39
CA GLN A 150 -17.77 -5.74 -13.89
C GLN A 150 -17.71 -7.24 -14.14
N GLU A 151 -18.38 -8.05 -13.31
CA GLU A 151 -18.29 -9.51 -13.42
C GLU A 151 -18.78 -10.01 -14.80
N ASP A 152 -17.85 -10.56 -15.58
CA ASP A 152 -18.14 -11.31 -16.80
C ASP A 152 -18.72 -12.68 -16.44
N PHE A 153 -18.03 -13.42 -15.56
CA PHE A 153 -18.45 -14.74 -15.07
C PHE A 153 -17.81 -15.09 -13.73
N THR A 154 -18.47 -15.99 -12.99
CA THR A 154 -17.88 -16.68 -11.83
C THR A 154 -17.34 -18.05 -12.25
N ALA A 155 -16.09 -18.37 -11.93
CA ALA A 155 -15.49 -19.69 -12.04
C ALA A 155 -15.45 -20.39 -10.67
N GLY A 156 -15.89 -21.64 -10.61
CA GLY A 156 -16.13 -22.36 -9.36
C GLY A 156 -16.30 -23.86 -9.54
N VAL A 157 -16.94 -24.49 -8.55
CA VAL A 157 -17.31 -25.91 -8.55
C VAL A 157 -18.83 -26.03 -8.47
N THR A 158 -19.44 -26.98 -9.20
CA THR A 158 -20.90 -27.14 -9.21
C THR A 158 -21.47 -27.38 -7.81
N GLY A 159 -22.25 -26.41 -7.33
CA GLY A 159 -22.88 -26.41 -6.00
C GLY A 159 -21.98 -25.90 -4.87
N LEU A 160 -20.81 -25.33 -5.16
CA LEU A 160 -19.96 -24.67 -4.16
C LEU A 160 -20.70 -23.50 -3.51
N ASN A 161 -20.70 -23.48 -2.19
CA ASN A 161 -21.22 -22.38 -1.38
C ASN A 161 -20.34 -22.23 -0.14
N ALA A 162 -19.09 -21.82 -0.34
CA ALA A 162 -18.15 -21.58 0.75
C ALA A 162 -18.59 -20.36 1.57
N PRO A 163 -18.54 -20.39 2.90
CA PRO A 163 -18.97 -19.26 3.73
C PRO A 163 -17.96 -18.11 3.77
N ARG A 164 -16.72 -18.34 3.28
CA ARG A 164 -15.64 -17.36 3.17
C ARG A 164 -14.52 -17.85 2.24
N THR A 165 -13.75 -16.91 1.72
CA THR A 165 -12.47 -17.14 1.06
C THR A 165 -11.32 -16.99 2.06
N LEU A 166 -10.37 -17.92 2.05
CA LEU A 166 -9.10 -17.86 2.80
C LEU A 166 -7.93 -17.72 1.82
N VAL A 167 -6.72 -17.36 2.29
CA VAL A 167 -5.49 -17.49 1.50
C VAL A 167 -4.76 -18.79 1.82
N ASP A 168 -4.46 -19.57 0.78
CA ASP A 168 -3.73 -20.84 0.90
C ASP A 168 -2.24 -20.72 0.63
N GLY A 169 -1.81 -19.63 -0.03
CA GLY A 169 -0.41 -19.26 -0.17
C GLY A 169 -0.22 -18.05 -1.08
N TRP A 170 1.00 -17.52 -1.09
CA TRP A 170 1.44 -16.42 -1.94
C TRP A 170 2.92 -16.56 -2.28
N THR A 171 3.35 -15.82 -3.29
CA THR A 171 4.75 -15.46 -3.61
C THR A 171 4.78 -14.04 -4.18
N ASP A 172 5.96 -13.53 -4.53
CA ASP A 172 6.28 -12.13 -4.87
C ASP A 172 5.27 -11.30 -5.68
N TRP A 173 4.40 -11.91 -6.49
CA TRP A 173 3.30 -11.20 -7.17
C TRP A 173 2.11 -12.11 -7.50
N THR A 174 1.93 -13.22 -6.78
CA THR A 174 0.81 -14.16 -6.98
C THR A 174 0.24 -14.63 -5.66
N VAL A 175 -1.09 -14.69 -5.57
CA VAL A 175 -1.84 -15.23 -4.43
C VAL A 175 -2.67 -16.44 -4.88
N THR A 176 -2.89 -17.37 -3.95
CA THR A 176 -3.81 -18.51 -4.13
C THR A 176 -4.93 -18.43 -3.09
N PRO A 177 -6.09 -17.81 -3.41
CA PRO A 177 -7.26 -17.87 -2.54
C PRO A 177 -7.89 -19.28 -2.58
N TYR A 178 -8.64 -19.59 -1.52
CA TYR A 178 -9.20 -20.91 -1.24
C TYR A 178 -10.63 -20.84 -0.70
N TRP A 179 -11.47 -21.70 -1.26
CA TRP A 179 -12.87 -21.86 -0.92
C TRP A 179 -13.11 -23.30 -0.43
N SER A 180 -13.96 -23.47 0.59
CA SER A 180 -14.49 -24.77 0.98
C SER A 180 -15.86 -24.65 1.62
N ASP A 181 -16.78 -25.53 1.25
CA ASP A 181 -18.09 -25.71 1.90
C ASP A 181 -18.12 -26.97 2.80
N GLY A 182 -16.96 -27.60 3.03
CA GLY A 182 -16.81 -28.86 3.77
C GLY A 182 -17.02 -30.12 2.92
N THR A 183 -17.68 -30.01 1.76
CA THR A 183 -17.86 -31.11 0.78
C THR A 183 -16.98 -30.92 -0.45
N ARG A 184 -16.84 -29.68 -0.90
CA ARG A 184 -16.09 -29.23 -2.07
C ARG A 184 -14.94 -28.33 -1.63
N THR A 185 -13.91 -28.26 -2.46
CA THR A 185 -12.85 -27.26 -2.32
C THR A 185 -12.47 -26.65 -3.67
N MET A 186 -11.97 -25.42 -3.64
CA MET A 186 -11.29 -24.80 -4.77
C MET A 186 -10.07 -24.01 -4.28
N LYS A 187 -8.97 -24.11 -5.03
CA LYS A 187 -7.84 -23.17 -5.02
C LYS A 187 -7.76 -22.53 -6.40
N ALA A 188 -7.48 -21.23 -6.47
CA ALA A 188 -7.23 -20.52 -7.72
C ALA A 188 -5.95 -19.70 -7.59
N THR A 189 -4.90 -19.99 -8.35
CA THR A 189 -3.68 -19.16 -8.33
C THR A 189 -3.80 -18.07 -9.40
N ILE A 190 -3.66 -16.82 -8.95
CA ILE A 190 -3.80 -15.59 -9.73
C ILE A 190 -2.64 -14.63 -9.38
N GLY A 191 -2.36 -13.63 -10.22
CA GLY A 191 -1.35 -12.63 -9.87
C GLY A 191 -1.07 -11.60 -10.96
N HIS A 192 -0.24 -10.61 -10.62
CA HIS A 192 0.10 -9.53 -11.52
C HIS A 192 0.74 -10.06 -12.82
N GLY A 193 0.24 -9.58 -13.96
CA GLY A 193 0.75 -9.98 -15.27
C GLY A 193 0.49 -11.44 -15.63
N LEU A 194 -0.45 -12.12 -14.99
CA LEU A 194 -0.93 -13.45 -15.41
C LEU A 194 -2.29 -13.36 -16.10
N PRO A 195 -2.36 -13.51 -17.44
CA PRO A 195 -3.62 -13.72 -18.12
C PRO A 195 -4.32 -15.03 -17.78
N PHE A 196 -3.59 -15.97 -17.15
CA PHE A 196 -4.09 -17.26 -16.68
C PHE A 196 -4.45 -17.21 -15.19
N ALA A 197 -5.63 -17.74 -14.87
CA ALA A 197 -5.98 -18.24 -13.54
C ALA A 197 -5.89 -19.78 -13.52
N TYR A 198 -5.23 -20.33 -12.49
CA TYR A 198 -4.91 -21.75 -12.40
C TYR A 198 -5.67 -22.45 -11.26
N PHE A 199 -6.57 -23.38 -11.58
CA PHE A 199 -7.51 -23.96 -10.63
C PHE A 199 -7.16 -25.39 -10.20
N GLN A 200 -7.41 -25.69 -8.92
CA GLN A 200 -7.42 -27.04 -8.36
C GLN A 200 -8.71 -27.21 -7.56
N VAL A 201 -9.46 -28.29 -7.78
CA VAL A 201 -10.84 -28.45 -7.27
C VAL A 201 -11.14 -29.88 -6.81
N THR A 202 -12.02 -30.01 -5.81
CA THR A 202 -12.53 -31.30 -5.32
C THR A 202 -14.03 -31.23 -5.02
N GLY A 203 -14.70 -32.39 -4.95
CA GLY A 203 -16.10 -32.53 -4.53
C GLY A 203 -17.16 -32.22 -5.60
N GLY A 204 -16.77 -31.82 -6.82
CA GLY A 204 -17.71 -31.60 -7.91
C GLY A 204 -17.04 -31.26 -9.24
N ASN A 205 -17.88 -30.99 -10.26
CA ASN A 205 -17.45 -30.56 -11.59
C ASN A 205 -16.93 -29.11 -11.55
N ALA A 206 -16.00 -28.77 -12.45
CA ALA A 206 -15.70 -27.36 -12.72
C ALA A 206 -16.91 -26.69 -13.38
N GLN A 207 -17.17 -25.44 -12.99
CA GLN A 207 -18.28 -24.65 -13.48
C GLN A 207 -17.85 -23.20 -13.75
N ILE A 208 -18.25 -22.67 -14.89
CA ILE A 208 -18.13 -21.26 -15.28
C ILE A 208 -19.56 -20.76 -15.50
N THR A 209 -19.97 -19.73 -14.79
CA THR A 209 -21.33 -19.17 -14.82
C THR A 209 -21.28 -17.75 -15.36
N ALA A 210 -21.68 -17.55 -16.61
CA ALA A 210 -21.66 -16.22 -17.24
C ALA A 210 -22.75 -15.31 -16.67
N LYS A 211 -22.38 -14.07 -16.34
CA LYS A 211 -23.28 -13.02 -15.82
C LYS A 211 -24.14 -12.39 -16.92
N SER A 212 -23.65 -12.42 -18.16
CA SER A 212 -24.34 -11.94 -19.37
C SER A 212 -24.36 -12.99 -20.49
N THR A 213 -24.91 -12.64 -21.66
CA THR A 213 -25.02 -13.57 -22.81
C THR A 213 -23.64 -13.97 -23.35
N ARG A 214 -23.19 -15.16 -22.96
CA ARG A 214 -22.05 -15.86 -23.57
C ARG A 214 -22.30 -16.30 -25.02
N THR A 215 -21.25 -16.25 -25.84
CA THR A 215 -21.16 -16.85 -27.18
C THR A 215 -19.99 -17.81 -27.24
N VAL A 216 -20.20 -19.07 -27.61
CA VAL A 216 -19.11 -20.06 -27.74
C VAL A 216 -18.59 -20.02 -29.18
N TRP A 217 -17.32 -19.66 -29.36
CA TRP A 217 -16.66 -19.58 -30.68
C TRP A 217 -15.75 -20.79 -30.96
N SER A 218 -15.43 -21.61 -29.95
CA SER A 218 -14.83 -22.93 -30.13
C SER A 218 -15.21 -23.85 -28.97
N ASN A 219 -15.54 -25.11 -29.24
CA ASN A 219 -15.59 -26.17 -28.22
C ASN A 219 -14.98 -27.43 -28.86
N SER A 220 -13.87 -27.92 -28.32
CA SER A 220 -13.06 -28.95 -28.95
C SER A 220 -12.34 -29.76 -27.87
N GLY A 221 -12.92 -30.92 -27.53
CA GLY A 221 -12.43 -31.79 -26.46
C GLY A 221 -12.29 -31.05 -25.14
N SER A 222 -11.08 -31.02 -24.61
CA SER A 222 -10.75 -30.43 -23.32
C SER A 222 -10.67 -28.90 -23.33
N ARG A 223 -10.84 -28.22 -24.47
CA ARG A 223 -10.80 -26.75 -24.57
C ARG A 223 -12.14 -26.17 -25.03
N ILE A 224 -12.58 -25.11 -24.34
CA ILE A 224 -13.70 -24.26 -24.78
C ILE A 224 -13.27 -22.79 -24.85
N GLY A 225 -13.54 -22.14 -25.97
CA GLY A 225 -13.33 -20.71 -26.22
C GLY A 225 -14.67 -19.98 -26.32
N TYR A 226 -14.85 -18.94 -25.51
CA TYR A 226 -16.12 -18.24 -25.35
C TYR A 226 -15.91 -16.71 -25.24
N THR A 227 -16.93 -15.95 -25.61
CA THR A 227 -17.00 -14.49 -25.44
C THR A 227 -18.08 -14.16 -24.41
N VAL A 228 -17.79 -13.28 -23.45
CA VAL A 228 -18.77 -12.70 -22.49
C VAL A 228 -18.49 -11.20 -22.36
N ALA A 229 -19.54 -10.36 -22.28
CA ALA A 229 -19.42 -8.89 -22.31
C ALA A 229 -18.51 -8.30 -23.43
N GLY A 230 -18.39 -9.02 -24.55
CA GLY A 230 -17.48 -8.65 -25.66
C GLY A 230 -16.01 -9.04 -25.46
N ARG A 231 -15.65 -9.70 -24.36
CA ARG A 231 -14.29 -10.16 -24.00
C ARG A 231 -14.13 -11.64 -24.32
N ASP A 232 -13.01 -12.02 -24.94
CA ASP A 232 -12.73 -13.42 -25.26
C ASP A 232 -11.91 -14.12 -24.18
N TYR A 233 -12.40 -15.29 -23.80
CA TYR A 233 -11.82 -16.16 -22.79
C TYR A 233 -11.70 -17.59 -23.34
N VAL A 234 -10.81 -18.36 -22.75
CA VAL A 234 -10.63 -19.78 -23.05
C VAL A 234 -10.36 -20.57 -21.78
N ALA A 235 -11.08 -21.67 -21.60
CA ALA A 235 -10.89 -22.61 -20.50
C ALA A 235 -10.33 -23.95 -20.99
N TYR A 236 -9.37 -24.49 -20.24
CA TYR A 236 -8.67 -25.73 -20.53
C TYR A 236 -8.87 -26.71 -19.38
N ALA A 237 -9.64 -27.76 -19.65
CA ALA A 237 -9.77 -28.94 -18.82
C ALA A 237 -8.65 -29.95 -19.15
N PRO A 238 -8.51 -31.04 -18.38
CA PRO A 238 -7.51 -32.07 -18.61
C PRO A 238 -7.69 -32.85 -19.92
N SER A 239 -6.65 -33.52 -20.40
CA SER A 239 -6.74 -34.46 -21.53
C SER A 239 -7.81 -35.52 -21.28
N GLY A 240 -8.68 -35.73 -22.27
CA GLY A 240 -9.82 -36.64 -22.19
C GLY A 240 -11.08 -36.05 -21.53
N ALA A 241 -11.02 -34.85 -20.96
CA ALA A 241 -12.20 -34.12 -20.51
C ALA A 241 -12.93 -33.43 -21.69
N THR A 242 -14.20 -33.08 -21.47
CA THR A 242 -15.04 -32.30 -22.41
C THR A 242 -15.76 -31.16 -21.68
N TRP A 243 -16.18 -30.13 -22.41
CA TRP A 243 -17.00 -29.04 -21.87
C TRP A 243 -18.45 -29.12 -22.36
N ALA A 244 -19.40 -29.19 -21.42
CA ALA A 244 -20.83 -29.11 -21.67
C ALA A 244 -21.34 -27.67 -21.44
N VAL A 245 -22.31 -27.22 -22.25
CA VAL A 245 -22.85 -25.85 -22.22
C VAL A 245 -24.37 -25.90 -22.10
N SER A 246 -24.93 -25.24 -21.08
CA SER A 246 -26.37 -25.19 -20.84
C SER A 246 -26.77 -23.87 -20.16
N GLY A 247 -27.69 -23.12 -20.77
CA GLY A 247 -27.97 -21.75 -20.33
C GLY A 247 -26.69 -20.91 -20.30
N THR A 248 -26.53 -20.05 -19.30
CA THR A 248 -25.29 -19.28 -19.03
C THR A 248 -24.13 -20.12 -18.48
N VAL A 249 -24.33 -21.43 -18.26
CA VAL A 249 -23.38 -22.29 -17.55
C VAL A 249 -22.55 -23.12 -18.54
N ILE A 250 -21.24 -23.14 -18.30
CA ILE A 250 -20.26 -24.02 -18.93
C ILE A 250 -19.71 -24.94 -17.83
N THR A 251 -19.65 -26.26 -18.07
CA THR A 251 -19.21 -27.24 -17.05
C THR A 251 -18.29 -28.31 -17.61
N SER A 252 -17.43 -28.87 -16.76
CA SER A 252 -16.63 -30.07 -17.09
C SER A 252 -16.43 -30.96 -15.87
N THR A 253 -16.48 -32.28 -16.08
CA THR A 253 -16.08 -33.29 -15.08
C THR A 253 -14.57 -33.36 -14.87
N LEU A 254 -13.78 -32.63 -15.67
CA LEU A 254 -12.32 -32.64 -15.67
C LEU A 254 -11.69 -34.03 -15.86
N ALA A 255 -12.43 -34.98 -16.44
CA ALA A 255 -12.09 -36.40 -16.44
C ALA A 255 -11.72 -36.97 -15.05
N GLY A 256 -12.26 -36.37 -13.98
CA GLY A 256 -11.96 -36.72 -12.58
C GLY A 256 -10.60 -36.24 -12.06
N ARG A 257 -9.80 -35.48 -12.83
CA ARG A 257 -8.40 -35.15 -12.49
C ARG A 257 -8.23 -33.88 -11.63
N GLY A 258 -9.28 -33.10 -11.42
CA GLY A 258 -9.33 -32.07 -10.38
C GLY A 258 -8.54 -30.78 -10.63
N TYR A 259 -8.13 -30.47 -11.87
CA TYR A 259 -7.52 -29.18 -12.23
C TYR A 259 -8.05 -28.65 -13.56
N PHE A 260 -8.02 -27.33 -13.73
CA PHE A 260 -8.26 -26.64 -15.00
C PHE A 260 -7.57 -25.27 -14.97
N SER A 261 -7.58 -24.57 -16.10
CA SER A 261 -7.17 -23.16 -16.16
C SER A 261 -8.10 -22.36 -17.06
N ILE A 262 -8.15 -21.04 -16.82
CA ILE A 262 -8.87 -20.08 -17.66
C ILE A 262 -7.88 -18.99 -18.04
N ALA A 263 -7.86 -18.58 -19.31
CA ALA A 263 -7.14 -17.40 -19.78
C ALA A 263 -8.06 -16.38 -20.44
N VAL A 264 -7.77 -15.09 -20.25
CA VAL A 264 -8.27 -14.01 -21.10
C VAL A 264 -7.38 -13.85 -22.34
N LEU A 265 -7.99 -13.58 -23.50
CA LEU A 265 -7.27 -13.37 -24.76
C LEU A 265 -7.19 -11.87 -25.10
N PRO A 266 -6.05 -11.35 -25.58
CA PRO A 266 -5.88 -9.96 -25.99
C PRO A 266 -6.47 -9.75 -27.39
N THR A 267 -7.80 -9.88 -27.51
CA THR A 267 -8.54 -9.72 -28.77
C THR A 267 -9.14 -8.32 -28.90
N ALA A 268 -9.20 -7.82 -30.13
CA ALA A 268 -9.94 -6.61 -30.49
C ALA A 268 -11.33 -6.97 -31.03
N SER A 269 -12.25 -6.00 -31.03
CA SER A 269 -13.52 -6.13 -31.75
C SER A 269 -13.26 -6.47 -33.23
N GLY A 270 -13.96 -7.46 -33.78
CA GLY A 270 -13.74 -7.96 -35.14
C GLY A 270 -12.62 -9.01 -35.31
N THR A 271 -11.89 -9.38 -34.26
CA THR A 271 -10.89 -10.49 -34.33
C THR A 271 -11.55 -11.78 -34.83
N SER A 272 -11.00 -12.42 -35.86
CA SER A 272 -11.65 -13.58 -36.48
C SER A 272 -11.61 -14.82 -35.58
N THR A 273 -12.59 -15.72 -35.73
CA THR A 273 -12.60 -17.00 -35.00
C THR A 273 -11.34 -17.85 -35.24
N ALA A 274 -10.72 -17.74 -36.43
CA ALA A 274 -9.47 -18.43 -36.71
C ALA A 274 -8.31 -17.88 -35.86
N ASP A 275 -8.21 -16.56 -35.70
CA ASP A 275 -7.19 -15.91 -34.87
C ASP A 275 -7.41 -16.20 -33.38
N LYS A 276 -8.66 -16.17 -32.91
CA LYS A 276 -9.04 -16.58 -31.55
C LYS A 276 -8.62 -18.02 -31.26
N VAL A 277 -8.88 -18.95 -32.19
CA VAL A 277 -8.47 -20.36 -32.09
C VAL A 277 -6.95 -20.53 -32.17
N ALA A 278 -6.25 -19.76 -33.00
CA ALA A 278 -4.79 -19.80 -33.09
C ALA A 278 -4.12 -19.31 -31.79
N LEU A 279 -4.60 -18.20 -31.22
CA LEU A 279 -4.11 -17.66 -29.95
C LEU A 279 -4.42 -18.61 -28.78
N ALA A 280 -5.61 -19.21 -28.77
CA ALA A 280 -6.00 -20.27 -27.84
C ALA A 280 -5.32 -21.63 -28.09
N ASN A 281 -4.69 -21.87 -29.25
CA ASN A 281 -3.78 -23.01 -29.43
C ASN A 281 -2.44 -22.68 -28.75
N SER A 282 -1.91 -21.48 -29.04
CA SER A 282 -0.64 -20.99 -28.51
C SER A 282 -0.61 -20.99 -26.98
N TYR A 283 -1.65 -20.43 -26.34
CA TYR A 283 -1.80 -20.41 -24.88
C TYR A 283 -2.02 -21.83 -24.31
N GLY A 284 -2.71 -22.71 -25.04
CA GLY A 284 -2.99 -24.09 -24.64
C GLY A 284 -1.73 -24.91 -24.33
N THR A 285 -0.62 -24.62 -24.99
CA THR A 285 0.71 -25.21 -24.72
C THR A 285 1.15 -25.04 -23.26
N TYR A 286 0.70 -23.98 -22.58
CA TYR A 286 1.10 -23.61 -21.22
C TYR A 286 -0.05 -23.72 -20.21
N ALA A 287 -1.26 -24.07 -20.66
CA ALA A 287 -2.47 -24.10 -19.85
C ALA A 287 -2.46 -25.14 -18.71
N HIS A 288 -1.54 -26.11 -18.76
CA HIS A 288 -1.32 -27.11 -17.70
C HIS A 288 -0.02 -26.88 -16.92
N ASN A 289 0.76 -25.84 -17.22
CA ASN A 289 1.95 -25.43 -16.49
C ASN A 289 1.54 -24.48 -15.36
N HIS A 290 0.83 -24.99 -14.35
CA HIS A 290 0.26 -24.16 -13.29
C HIS A 290 1.38 -23.41 -12.56
N VAL A 291 1.33 -22.07 -12.55
CA VAL A 291 2.27 -21.26 -11.76
C VAL A 291 2.09 -21.61 -10.28
N THR A 292 3.17 -22.04 -9.64
CA THR A 292 3.23 -22.45 -8.24
C THR A 292 4.25 -21.65 -7.43
N GLY A 293 4.85 -20.64 -8.03
CA GLY A 293 5.63 -19.61 -7.34
C GLY A 293 6.26 -18.63 -8.30
N THR A 294 6.42 -17.40 -7.84
CA THR A 294 7.09 -16.29 -8.55
C THR A 294 8.21 -15.74 -7.69
N ARG A 295 9.29 -15.24 -8.33
CA ARG A 295 10.44 -14.68 -7.61
C ARG A 295 11.16 -13.61 -8.43
N VAL A 296 11.38 -12.45 -7.81
CA VAL A 296 12.27 -11.40 -8.31
C VAL A 296 13.68 -11.59 -7.76
N SER A 297 14.66 -11.28 -8.60
CA SER A 297 16.04 -11.01 -8.22
C SER A 297 16.57 -9.82 -9.02
N TYR A 298 17.19 -8.86 -8.36
CA TYR A 298 17.80 -7.69 -8.99
C TYR A 298 19.32 -7.66 -8.80
N THR A 299 20.02 -6.99 -9.70
CA THR A 299 21.45 -6.70 -9.58
C THR A 299 21.75 -5.27 -10.04
N TYR A 300 22.47 -4.50 -9.21
CA TYR A 300 22.99 -3.19 -9.60
C TYR A 300 24.41 -3.34 -10.14
N ASN A 301 24.58 -3.23 -11.46
CA ASN A 301 25.89 -3.07 -12.06
C ASN A 301 26.34 -1.61 -11.89
N GLN A 302 27.07 -1.36 -10.80
CA GLN A 302 27.61 -0.04 -10.47
C GLN A 302 28.48 0.55 -11.59
N SER A 303 29.28 -0.24 -12.29
CA SER A 303 30.20 0.26 -13.34
C SER A 303 29.49 0.85 -14.56
N THR A 304 28.24 0.46 -14.83
CA THR A 304 27.40 0.96 -15.93
C THR A 304 26.19 1.75 -15.44
N SER A 305 26.06 1.94 -14.12
CA SER A 305 24.85 2.37 -13.41
C SER A 305 23.54 1.76 -13.95
N ARG A 306 23.49 0.42 -14.03
CA ARG A 306 22.30 -0.32 -14.53
C ARG A 306 21.73 -1.24 -13.46
N VAL A 307 20.41 -1.27 -13.36
CA VAL A 307 19.66 -2.28 -12.59
C VAL A 307 19.13 -3.30 -13.59
N ALA A 308 19.52 -4.56 -13.42
CA ALA A 308 18.90 -5.68 -14.12
C ALA A 308 18.00 -6.44 -13.13
N THR A 309 16.70 -6.54 -13.46
CA THR A 309 15.68 -7.18 -12.62
C THR A 309 15.08 -8.36 -13.36
N THR A 310 15.32 -9.57 -12.84
CA THR A 310 14.83 -10.83 -13.41
C THR A 310 13.61 -11.32 -12.64
N TYR A 311 12.51 -11.51 -13.38
CA TYR A 311 11.24 -12.02 -12.90
C TYR A 311 11.15 -13.50 -13.30
N THR A 312 11.08 -14.41 -12.32
CA THR A 312 11.10 -15.86 -12.55
C THR A 312 9.77 -16.51 -12.14
N TYR A 313 9.28 -17.45 -12.93
CA TYR A 313 8.05 -18.21 -12.73
C TYR A 313 8.37 -19.70 -12.59
N THR A 314 8.03 -20.27 -11.43
CA THR A 314 8.08 -21.71 -11.17
C THR A 314 6.74 -22.32 -11.51
N THR A 315 6.70 -23.24 -12.47
CA THR A 315 5.47 -23.90 -12.93
C THR A 315 5.48 -25.38 -12.62
N THR A 316 4.39 -25.88 -12.02
CA THR A 316 4.13 -27.32 -11.86
C THR A 316 3.27 -27.82 -13.03
N ALA A 317 3.85 -28.66 -13.89
CA ALA A 317 3.11 -29.35 -14.95
C ALA A 317 2.05 -30.28 -14.34
N ARG A 318 0.77 -30.09 -14.71
CA ARG A 318 -0.32 -31.02 -14.41
C ARG A 318 -0.44 -32.13 -15.46
N GLU A 319 0.06 -31.88 -16.66
CA GLU A 319 0.20 -32.86 -17.74
C GLU A 319 1.51 -32.68 -18.51
N GLY A 320 2.05 -33.77 -19.05
CA GLY A 320 3.34 -33.76 -19.73
C GLY A 320 4.49 -33.38 -18.79
N SER A 321 5.44 -32.60 -19.31
CA SER A 321 6.63 -32.11 -18.60
C SER A 321 6.97 -30.66 -19.00
N GLY A 322 5.93 -29.87 -19.32
CA GLY A 322 6.08 -28.49 -19.76
C GLY A 322 6.53 -27.53 -18.65
N SER A 323 7.08 -26.39 -19.06
CA SER A 323 7.48 -25.30 -18.16
C SER A 323 7.17 -23.93 -18.77
N GLY A 324 7.05 -22.90 -17.93
CA GLY A 324 6.78 -21.53 -18.37
C GLY A 324 5.30 -21.27 -18.67
N THR A 325 4.96 -19.98 -18.77
CA THR A 325 3.58 -19.47 -18.83
C THR A 325 3.44 -18.35 -19.86
N VAL A 326 2.21 -17.85 -20.02
CA VAL A 326 1.94 -16.55 -20.67
C VAL A 326 2.08 -15.45 -19.63
N ILE A 327 2.74 -14.35 -20.01
CA ILE A 327 3.09 -13.22 -19.12
C ILE A 327 2.68 -11.91 -19.78
N GLY A 328 1.82 -11.12 -19.14
CA GLY A 328 1.53 -9.74 -19.50
C GLY A 328 2.49 -8.77 -18.81
N LEU A 329 3.20 -7.96 -19.59
CA LEU A 329 4.14 -6.95 -19.11
C LEU A 329 3.47 -5.57 -19.06
N TYR A 330 3.65 -4.81 -17.98
CA TYR A 330 3.25 -3.39 -17.91
C TYR A 330 4.19 -2.47 -18.71
N PRO A 331 3.80 -1.21 -19.05
CA PRO A 331 4.66 -0.27 -19.78
C PRO A 331 6.06 -0.07 -19.23
N HIS A 332 6.23 0.16 -17.92
CA HIS A 332 7.56 0.32 -17.31
C HIS A 332 8.44 -0.93 -17.51
N GLN A 333 7.81 -2.12 -17.59
CA GLN A 333 8.50 -3.40 -17.81
C GLN A 333 8.85 -3.61 -19.28
N TRP A 334 7.90 -3.44 -20.21
CA TRP A 334 8.17 -3.74 -21.62
C TRP A 334 9.02 -2.68 -22.32
N ARG A 335 9.04 -1.42 -21.85
CA ARG A 335 10.02 -0.42 -22.32
C ARG A 335 11.44 -0.72 -21.85
N ALA A 336 11.59 -1.43 -20.71
CA ALA A 336 12.88 -1.83 -20.15
C ALA A 336 13.28 -3.29 -20.49
N LEU A 337 12.50 -4.02 -21.29
CA LEU A 337 12.70 -5.45 -21.54
C LEU A 337 14.03 -5.71 -22.27
N SER A 338 14.91 -6.50 -21.64
CA SER A 338 16.27 -6.78 -22.17
C SER A 338 16.33 -7.94 -23.18
N SER A 339 15.34 -8.83 -23.16
CA SER A 339 15.30 -10.03 -24.02
C SER A 339 13.90 -10.62 -24.11
N GLY A 340 13.59 -11.26 -25.24
CA GLY A 340 12.27 -11.81 -25.54
C GLY A 340 11.44 -10.85 -26.40
N THR A 341 10.53 -11.41 -27.20
CA THR A 341 9.70 -10.65 -28.14
C THR A 341 8.23 -10.83 -27.77
N PRO A 342 7.55 -9.79 -27.28
CA PRO A 342 6.10 -9.85 -27.07
C PRO A 342 5.35 -10.07 -28.39
N ILE A 343 4.20 -10.74 -28.33
CA ILE A 343 3.29 -10.85 -29.46
C ILE A 343 2.70 -9.49 -29.83
N ALA A 344 2.19 -9.35 -31.06
CA ALA A 344 1.64 -8.08 -31.56
C ALA A 344 0.37 -7.63 -30.79
N GLN A 345 -0.36 -8.57 -30.18
CA GLN A 345 -1.55 -8.31 -29.39
C GLN A 345 -1.22 -7.85 -27.97
N SER A 346 -1.90 -6.79 -27.51
CA SER A 346 -1.79 -6.22 -26.17
C SER A 346 -3.13 -6.23 -25.43
N TYR A 347 -3.09 -6.26 -24.10
CA TYR A 347 -4.26 -5.97 -23.26
C TYR A 347 -4.39 -4.46 -23.02
N VAL A 348 -5.62 -3.98 -22.85
CA VAL A 348 -5.93 -2.60 -22.44
C VAL A 348 -6.25 -2.62 -20.94
N THR A 349 -5.59 -1.77 -20.16
CA THR A 349 -5.69 -1.75 -18.70
C THR A 349 -5.65 -0.34 -18.13
N ALA A 350 -5.91 -0.20 -16.83
CA ALA A 350 -5.73 1.05 -16.07
C ALA A 350 -4.28 1.57 -16.05
N ARG A 351 -3.31 0.75 -16.47
CA ARG A 351 -1.88 1.08 -16.58
C ARG A 351 -1.46 1.18 -18.05
N GLY A 352 -2.38 1.55 -18.95
CA GLY A 352 -2.15 1.58 -20.39
C GLY A 352 -2.10 0.19 -21.03
N ALA A 353 -1.27 0.04 -22.08
CA ALA A 353 -1.19 -1.19 -22.87
C ALA A 353 -0.20 -2.21 -22.28
N MET A 354 -0.68 -3.39 -21.89
CA MET A 354 0.19 -4.52 -21.49
C MET A 354 0.59 -5.38 -22.69
N ARG A 355 1.88 -5.67 -22.84
CA ARG A 355 2.42 -6.50 -23.95
C ARG A 355 2.72 -7.92 -23.49
N THR A 356 2.47 -8.92 -24.32
CA THR A 356 2.42 -10.32 -23.85
C THR A 356 3.56 -11.19 -24.36
N LEU A 357 4.34 -11.78 -23.45
CA LEU A 357 5.25 -12.90 -23.73
C LEU A 357 4.49 -14.23 -23.61
N VAL A 358 4.81 -15.20 -24.47
CA VAL A 358 4.17 -16.52 -24.49
C VAL A 358 5.24 -17.62 -24.32
N GLY A 359 5.09 -18.45 -23.29
CA GLY A 359 5.96 -19.59 -23.03
C GLY A 359 7.22 -19.30 -22.23
N ALA A 360 7.31 -18.12 -21.61
CA ALA A 360 8.47 -17.74 -20.81
C ALA A 360 8.37 -18.33 -19.39
N SER A 361 9.48 -18.90 -18.89
CA SER A 361 9.70 -19.19 -17.47
C SER A 361 10.29 -18.00 -16.71
N SER A 362 10.82 -17.00 -17.43
CA SER A 362 11.41 -15.79 -16.85
C SER A 362 11.56 -14.70 -17.90
N TYR A 363 11.58 -13.44 -17.46
CA TYR A 363 12.05 -12.31 -18.26
C TYR A 363 12.93 -11.38 -17.41
N THR A 364 13.67 -10.47 -18.06
CA THR A 364 14.56 -9.52 -17.37
C THR A 364 14.38 -8.12 -17.94
N THR A 365 14.20 -7.13 -17.06
CA THR A 365 14.29 -5.70 -17.42
C THR A 365 15.71 -5.17 -17.16
N SER A 366 16.15 -4.17 -17.92
CA SER A 366 17.43 -3.47 -17.70
C SER A 366 17.28 -1.95 -17.77
N ALA A 367 17.01 -1.35 -16.62
CA ALA A 367 16.87 0.09 -16.46
C ALA A 367 18.22 0.75 -16.11
N VAL A 368 18.33 2.04 -16.42
CA VAL A 368 19.48 2.87 -16.01
C VAL A 368 19.16 3.57 -14.71
N PHE A 369 19.97 3.36 -13.68
CA PHE A 369 19.93 4.20 -12.49
C PHE A 369 20.66 5.52 -12.81
N THR A 370 19.92 6.63 -12.83
CA THR A 370 20.46 7.93 -13.26
C THR A 370 21.17 8.71 -12.14
N GLY A 371 21.38 8.10 -10.97
CA GLY A 371 22.10 8.67 -9.84
C GLY A 371 21.20 9.43 -8.85
N VAL A 372 21.72 9.72 -7.66
CA VAL A 372 21.11 10.68 -6.71
C VAL A 372 22.19 11.60 -6.14
N LEU A 373 21.82 12.70 -5.50
CA LEU A 373 22.72 13.50 -4.69
C LEU A 373 22.18 13.65 -3.26
N PRO A 374 23.04 13.86 -2.25
CA PRO A 374 22.59 14.32 -0.94
C PRO A 374 21.77 15.61 -1.02
N GLU A 375 22.22 16.54 -1.87
CA GLU A 375 21.65 17.86 -2.13
C GLU A 375 22.27 18.40 -3.45
N VAL A 376 21.61 19.35 -4.14
CA VAL A 376 22.15 20.04 -5.32
C VAL A 376 23.41 20.84 -4.93
N PRO A 377 24.46 20.92 -5.77
CA PRO A 377 25.68 21.66 -5.42
C PRO A 377 25.49 23.17 -5.47
N ALA A 378 26.06 23.90 -4.51
CA ALA A 378 26.00 25.36 -4.35
C ALA A 378 26.83 26.15 -5.39
N VAL A 379 26.73 25.79 -6.67
CA VAL A 379 27.50 26.38 -7.79
C VAL A 379 27.30 27.88 -7.98
N ALA A 380 26.21 28.46 -7.47
CA ALA A 380 25.79 29.81 -7.84
C ALA A 380 25.29 30.70 -6.68
N ASP A 381 25.21 30.17 -5.46
CA ASP A 381 24.84 30.87 -4.23
C ASP A 381 25.85 30.66 -3.08
N SER A 382 26.96 29.97 -3.32
CA SER A 382 28.09 29.89 -2.37
C SER A 382 28.99 31.15 -2.34
N SER A 383 28.61 32.24 -3.03
CA SER A 383 29.29 33.53 -2.93
C SER A 383 28.38 34.74 -3.22
N GLY A 384 28.88 35.95 -2.94
CA GLY A 384 28.24 37.21 -3.35
C GLY A 384 26.89 37.51 -2.69
N SER A 385 26.02 38.21 -3.41
CA SER A 385 24.68 38.60 -2.95
C SER A 385 23.72 37.42 -2.78
N ASP A 386 23.83 36.39 -3.63
CA ASP A 386 23.04 35.17 -3.50
C ASP A 386 23.43 34.42 -2.20
N LEU A 387 24.72 34.34 -1.82
CA LEU A 387 25.14 33.83 -0.50
C LEU A 387 24.60 34.65 0.67
N SER A 388 24.56 35.99 0.54
CA SER A 388 23.97 36.85 1.57
C SER A 388 22.47 36.58 1.74
N THR A 389 21.78 36.25 0.65
CA THR A 389 20.35 35.90 0.63
C THR A 389 20.12 34.53 1.28
N LEU A 390 20.90 33.51 0.88
CA LEU A 390 20.84 32.17 1.47
C LEU A 390 21.14 32.20 2.98
N ASN A 391 22.16 32.93 3.41
CA ASN A 391 22.47 33.11 4.84
C ASN A 391 21.30 33.72 5.61
N GLY A 392 20.66 34.75 5.06
CA GLY A 392 19.48 35.38 5.67
C GLY A 392 18.31 34.42 5.86
N TYR A 393 18.15 33.40 5.00
CA TYR A 393 17.14 32.34 5.18
C TYR A 393 17.61 31.23 6.15
N LEU A 394 18.90 30.83 6.11
CA LEU A 394 19.47 29.88 7.06
C LEU A 394 19.40 30.40 8.51
N ASP A 395 19.61 31.71 8.71
CA ASP A 395 19.51 32.35 10.03
C ASP A 395 18.09 32.36 10.59
N GLN A 396 17.05 32.39 9.74
CA GLN A 396 15.64 32.32 10.15
C GLN A 396 15.29 30.93 10.74
N VAL A 397 15.84 29.86 10.18
CA VAL A 397 15.54 28.48 10.60
C VAL A 397 16.52 27.93 11.67
N LYS A 398 17.71 28.53 11.81
CA LYS A 398 18.77 28.10 12.75
C LYS A 398 18.29 27.85 14.19
N ALA A 399 17.34 28.64 14.68
CA ALA A 399 16.85 28.54 16.06
C ALA A 399 15.91 27.34 16.29
N ASN A 400 15.31 26.79 15.23
CA ASN A 400 14.39 25.65 15.29
C ASN A 400 14.45 24.84 13.98
N PRO A 401 15.57 24.17 13.67
CA PRO A 401 15.81 23.53 12.37
C PRO A 401 15.08 22.19 12.19
N VAL A 402 14.44 21.68 13.25
CA VAL A 402 13.56 20.49 13.22
C VAL A 402 12.22 20.91 13.83
N ASN A 403 11.52 21.79 13.12
CA ASN A 403 10.28 22.41 13.59
C ASN A 403 9.10 21.42 13.53
N VAL A 404 8.92 20.63 14.58
CA VAL A 404 7.87 19.60 14.64
C VAL A 404 6.50 20.22 14.93
N LEU A 405 5.63 20.21 13.92
CA LEU A 405 4.25 20.72 14.00
C LEU A 405 3.26 19.72 14.63
N GLY A 406 3.52 18.41 14.49
CA GLY A 406 2.71 17.32 15.05
C GLY A 406 3.60 16.24 15.68
N ASN A 407 3.21 15.73 16.85
CA ASN A 407 4.05 14.82 17.65
C ASN A 407 4.02 13.35 17.20
N ASP A 408 3.22 13.05 16.18
CA ASP A 408 3.12 11.75 15.52
C ASP A 408 4.31 11.45 14.59
N THR A 409 4.30 10.25 14.01
CA THR A 409 5.34 9.78 13.09
C THR A 409 5.49 10.66 11.85
N TYR A 410 4.40 10.97 11.13
CA TYR A 410 4.45 11.75 9.87
C TYR A 410 4.98 13.18 10.08
N TRP A 411 4.38 13.94 11.00
CA TRP A 411 4.75 15.35 11.21
C TRP A 411 6.11 15.54 11.90
N THR A 412 6.56 14.58 12.72
CA THR A 412 7.97 14.53 13.10
C THR A 412 8.87 14.18 11.90
N GLY A 413 8.42 13.30 11.00
CA GLY A 413 9.11 12.94 9.76
C GLY A 413 9.41 14.15 8.89
N LYS A 414 8.39 14.90 8.45
CA LYS A 414 8.58 16.11 7.61
C LYS A 414 9.60 17.08 8.22
N ALA A 415 9.51 17.34 9.53
CA ALA A 415 10.45 18.19 10.25
C ALA A 415 11.89 17.64 10.35
N LEU A 416 12.06 16.30 10.43
CA LEU A 416 13.37 15.65 10.30
C LEU A 416 13.94 15.81 8.87
N GLY A 417 13.08 15.76 7.85
CA GLY A 417 13.42 16.06 6.45
C GLY A 417 13.92 17.50 6.26
N VAL A 418 13.19 18.47 6.79
CA VAL A 418 13.59 19.90 6.86
C VAL A 418 14.98 20.05 7.48
N GLY A 419 15.20 19.45 8.66
CA GLY A 419 16.50 19.49 9.32
C GLY A 419 17.63 18.91 8.48
N ALA A 420 17.36 17.82 7.74
CA ALA A 420 18.33 17.21 6.83
C ALA A 420 18.67 18.14 5.65
N ARG A 421 17.69 18.82 5.03
CA ARG A 421 17.94 19.83 3.99
C ARG A 421 18.80 20.98 4.52
N ILE A 422 18.43 21.54 5.68
CA ILE A 422 19.16 22.63 6.34
C ILE A 422 20.62 22.22 6.62
N ALA A 423 20.84 21.01 7.14
CA ALA A 423 22.18 20.51 7.45
C ALA A 423 23.06 20.35 6.20
N GLU A 424 22.55 19.71 5.14
CA GLU A 424 23.33 19.49 3.90
C GLU A 424 23.68 20.82 3.22
N ILE A 425 22.73 21.77 3.12
CA ILE A 425 22.98 23.10 2.55
C ILE A 425 23.99 23.89 3.37
N ALA A 426 23.78 23.97 4.69
CA ALA A 426 24.67 24.71 5.57
C ALA A 426 26.10 24.17 5.55
N ASP A 427 26.27 22.84 5.39
CA ASP A 427 27.59 22.23 5.20
C ASP A 427 28.24 22.60 3.86
N GLN A 428 27.46 22.69 2.78
CA GLN A 428 27.96 23.11 1.46
C GLN A 428 28.54 24.53 1.46
N VAL A 429 27.86 25.48 2.12
CA VAL A 429 28.28 26.90 2.17
C VAL A 429 29.08 27.27 3.43
N GLY A 430 29.50 26.30 4.24
CA GLY A 430 30.38 26.51 5.39
C GLY A 430 29.72 27.11 6.64
N ARG A 431 28.38 27.17 6.69
CA ARG A 431 27.58 27.57 7.86
C ARG A 431 27.50 26.45 8.91
N THR A 432 28.68 26.07 9.40
CA THR A 432 28.86 25.06 10.47
C THR A 432 27.97 25.32 11.69
N ASP A 433 27.76 26.59 12.04
CA ASP A 433 26.91 27.03 13.15
C ASP A 433 25.40 26.76 12.94
N VAL A 434 24.94 26.64 11.70
CA VAL A 434 23.55 26.25 11.35
C VAL A 434 23.47 24.74 11.20
N ARG A 435 24.44 24.14 10.51
CA ARG A 435 24.55 22.68 10.32
C ARG A 435 24.58 21.95 11.67
N ASP A 436 25.42 22.37 12.60
CA ASP A 436 25.60 21.67 13.87
C ASP A 436 24.38 21.81 14.78
N ALA A 437 23.64 22.92 14.68
CA ALA A 437 22.32 23.06 15.31
C ALA A 437 21.29 22.08 14.72
N ALA A 438 21.26 21.93 13.39
CA ALA A 438 20.37 20.98 12.70
C ALA A 438 20.72 19.52 13.04
N LEU A 439 22.01 19.14 12.96
CA LEU A 439 22.49 17.80 13.31
C LEU A 439 22.25 17.46 14.79
N ALA A 440 22.40 18.42 15.71
CA ALA A 440 22.07 18.22 17.12
C ALA A 440 20.56 17.99 17.34
N ALA A 441 19.70 18.75 16.66
CA ALA A 441 18.26 18.59 16.73
C ALA A 441 17.78 17.25 16.13
N ILE A 442 18.30 16.86 14.96
CA ILE A 442 18.07 15.55 14.34
C ILE A 442 18.48 14.43 15.30
N ARG A 443 19.72 14.47 15.81
CA ARG A 443 20.24 13.50 16.78
C ARG A 443 19.30 13.36 17.98
N ALA A 444 18.92 14.48 18.60
CA ALA A 444 18.07 14.45 19.78
C ALA A 444 16.71 13.81 19.50
N ARG A 445 16.07 14.16 18.37
CA ARG A 445 14.76 13.63 17.99
C ARG A 445 14.82 12.15 17.58
N LEU A 446 15.83 11.71 16.82
CA LEU A 446 15.99 10.30 16.44
C LEU A 446 16.36 9.42 17.64
N THR A 447 17.31 9.87 18.47
CA THR A 447 17.74 9.16 19.69
C THR A 447 16.56 8.94 20.65
N ASP A 448 15.68 9.93 20.77
CA ASP A 448 14.43 9.83 21.52
C ASP A 448 13.48 8.78 20.90
N TRP A 449 13.08 8.92 19.63
CA TRP A 449 12.17 7.98 18.96
C TRP A 449 12.69 6.53 18.94
N PHE A 450 14.01 6.34 18.80
CA PHE A 450 14.65 5.03 18.81
C PHE A 450 14.96 4.49 20.22
N THR A 451 14.43 5.09 21.28
CA THR A 451 14.59 4.61 22.67
C THR A 451 13.23 4.44 23.36
N ALA A 452 12.69 3.23 23.30
CA ALA A 452 11.50 2.80 24.04
C ALA A 452 11.84 2.47 25.51
N SER A 453 12.01 3.49 26.36
CA SER A 453 12.24 3.32 27.80
C SER A 453 10.99 2.84 28.55
N GLN A 454 11.18 2.18 29.69
CA GLN A 454 10.06 1.64 30.50
C GLN A 454 9.08 2.75 30.92
N GLY A 455 7.79 2.55 30.64
CA GLY A 455 6.72 3.51 30.96
C GLY A 455 6.58 4.66 29.96
N LYS A 456 7.40 4.71 28.91
CA LYS A 456 7.23 5.64 27.79
C LYS A 456 6.00 5.23 26.95
N THR A 457 5.20 6.20 26.53
CA THR A 457 3.95 5.96 25.76
C THR A 457 3.89 6.71 24.42
N GLN A 458 4.87 7.58 24.14
CA GLN A 458 4.95 8.42 22.94
C GLN A 458 6.41 8.58 22.51
N ARG A 459 6.62 8.85 21.22
CA ARG A 459 7.94 8.93 20.56
C ARG A 459 8.72 7.64 20.77
N LEU A 460 8.12 6.53 20.34
CA LEU A 460 8.69 5.19 20.42
C LEU A 460 8.19 4.31 19.28
N PHE A 461 8.86 3.18 19.07
CA PHE A 461 8.38 2.10 18.19
C PHE A 461 7.96 0.87 18.99
N TYR A 462 6.81 0.29 18.62
CA TYR A 462 6.28 -0.98 19.10
C TYR A 462 6.38 -2.02 17.99
N TYR A 463 6.74 -3.26 18.32
CA TYR A 463 6.78 -4.36 17.35
C TYR A 463 5.60 -5.31 17.58
N ASP A 464 4.66 -5.33 16.63
CA ASP A 464 3.60 -6.32 16.62
C ASP A 464 4.13 -7.65 16.08
N ARG A 465 4.23 -8.63 16.98
CA ARG A 465 4.70 -10.00 16.68
C ARG A 465 3.68 -10.86 15.92
N ASN A 466 2.40 -10.48 15.89
CA ASN A 466 1.34 -11.28 15.27
C ASN A 466 1.31 -11.02 13.76
N TRP A 467 1.40 -9.74 13.39
CA TRP A 467 1.55 -9.27 12.01
C TRP A 467 2.98 -9.39 11.50
N GLY A 468 3.96 -9.11 12.37
CA GLY A 468 5.34 -8.82 11.96
C GLY A 468 5.44 -7.42 11.37
N THR A 469 5.18 -6.40 12.19
CA THR A 469 5.23 -4.99 11.80
C THR A 469 5.72 -4.08 12.92
N LEU A 470 6.39 -2.97 12.58
CA LEU A 470 6.91 -1.97 13.52
C LEU A 470 6.06 -0.69 13.42
N ILE A 471 5.33 -0.35 14.48
CA ILE A 471 4.41 0.79 14.52
C ILE A 471 5.01 1.87 15.42
N GLY A 472 5.17 3.09 14.90
CA GLY A 472 5.60 4.25 15.69
C GLY A 472 4.42 4.99 16.33
N TYR A 473 4.50 5.26 17.63
CA TYR A 473 3.46 5.99 18.39
C TYR A 473 3.95 7.34 18.93
N PRO A 474 3.18 8.45 18.83
CA PRO A 474 1.83 8.52 18.25
C PRO A 474 1.80 8.24 16.75
N ALA A 475 0.74 7.58 16.32
CA ALA A 475 0.47 7.28 14.91
C ALA A 475 -0.46 8.34 14.29
N SER A 476 -0.50 8.35 12.97
CA SER A 476 -1.35 9.23 12.16
C SER A 476 -1.70 8.53 10.83
N TYR A 477 -2.74 9.00 10.13
CA TYR A 477 -3.14 8.54 8.78
C TYR A 477 -3.44 7.03 8.63
N GLY A 478 -3.64 6.31 9.74
CA GLY A 478 -3.90 4.86 9.75
C GLY A 478 -2.64 3.99 9.87
N SER A 479 -1.46 4.57 10.08
CA SER A 479 -0.21 3.83 10.30
C SER A 479 -0.24 2.85 11.50
N ASP A 480 -1.20 2.94 12.43
CA ASP A 480 -1.42 1.92 13.46
C ASP A 480 -2.64 1.01 13.18
N ALA A 481 -3.81 1.59 12.93
CA ALA A 481 -5.07 0.86 12.80
C ALA A 481 -5.28 0.19 11.43
N GLU A 482 -4.48 0.56 10.42
CA GLU A 482 -4.60 0.12 9.02
C GLU A 482 -3.27 -0.29 8.38
N LEU A 483 -2.14 -0.01 9.03
CA LEU A 483 -0.76 -0.20 8.53
C LEU A 483 -0.50 0.58 7.23
N ASN A 484 -1.05 1.79 7.15
CA ASN A 484 -0.84 2.70 6.03
C ASN A 484 0.53 3.39 6.13
N ASP A 485 1.09 3.78 4.98
CA ASP A 485 2.07 4.87 4.87
C ASP A 485 3.41 4.69 5.61
N HIS A 486 3.80 3.45 5.97
CA HIS A 486 5.04 3.16 6.68
C HIS A 486 6.28 3.65 5.90
N HIS A 487 6.36 3.37 4.60
CA HIS A 487 7.38 3.93 3.70
C HIS A 487 7.42 5.47 3.72
N PHE A 488 6.27 6.17 3.61
CA PHE A 488 6.21 7.64 3.68
C PHE A 488 6.74 8.16 5.02
N HIS A 489 6.17 7.68 6.13
CA HIS A 489 6.50 8.13 7.48
C HIS A 489 7.97 7.85 7.80
N TYR A 490 8.46 6.64 7.54
CA TYR A 490 9.79 6.18 7.98
C TYR A 490 10.90 6.62 7.03
N GLY A 491 10.60 6.90 5.76
CA GLY A 491 11.55 7.43 4.77
C GLY A 491 12.24 8.71 5.27
N TYR A 492 11.49 9.60 5.93
CA TYR A 492 12.04 10.80 6.56
C TYR A 492 13.02 10.52 7.71
N TYR A 493 12.73 9.52 8.57
CA TYR A 493 13.61 9.14 9.69
C TYR A 493 14.92 8.56 9.16
N ILE A 494 14.82 7.69 8.14
CA ILE A 494 15.98 7.09 7.48
C ILE A 494 16.80 8.17 6.75
N ALA A 495 16.15 9.14 6.09
CA ALA A 495 16.83 10.25 5.41
C ALA A 495 17.61 11.13 6.39
N ALA A 496 17.00 11.52 7.51
CA ALA A 496 17.65 12.32 8.54
C ALA A 496 18.75 11.54 9.28
N ALA A 497 18.54 10.24 9.54
CA ALA A 497 19.57 9.36 10.07
C ALA A 497 20.76 9.22 9.10
N ALA A 498 20.50 9.13 7.79
CA ALA A 498 21.53 9.07 6.76
C ALA A 498 22.31 10.38 6.63
N THR A 499 21.67 11.55 6.76
CA THR A 499 22.40 12.83 6.85
C THR A 499 23.23 12.89 8.14
N LEU A 500 22.70 12.49 9.30
CA LEU A 500 23.45 12.47 10.57
C LEU A 500 24.67 11.54 10.54
N ALA A 501 24.54 10.34 9.96
CA ALA A 501 25.60 9.34 9.86
C ALA A 501 26.87 9.82 9.13
N LYS A 502 26.73 10.81 8.23
CA LYS A 502 27.85 11.43 7.49
C LYS A 502 28.75 12.28 8.39
N PHE A 503 28.23 12.76 9.51
CA PHE A 503 28.94 13.61 10.48
C PHE A 503 29.20 12.88 11.81
N ASP A 504 28.38 11.89 12.15
CA ASP A 504 28.59 10.97 13.28
C ASP A 504 28.35 9.49 12.89
N PRO A 505 29.39 8.80 12.41
CA PRO A 505 29.32 7.37 12.13
C PRO A 505 29.31 6.50 13.41
N ALA A 506 29.63 7.05 14.59
CA ALA A 506 29.59 6.31 15.84
C ALA A 506 28.16 6.18 16.38
N TRP A 507 27.32 7.21 16.22
CA TRP A 507 25.88 7.13 16.44
C TRP A 507 25.19 6.17 15.46
N ALA A 508 25.64 6.16 14.20
CA ALA A 508 25.10 5.31 13.15
C ALA A 508 25.55 3.83 13.20
N ALA A 509 26.47 3.47 14.11
CA ALA A 509 26.93 2.09 14.25
C ALA A 509 25.82 1.15 14.76
N ASN A 510 25.90 -0.14 14.41
CA ASN A 510 24.92 -1.15 14.85
C ASN A 510 24.94 -1.41 16.37
N SER A 511 26.05 -1.08 17.04
CA SER A 511 26.14 -1.06 18.51
C SER A 511 25.52 0.18 19.15
N ALA A 512 25.18 1.20 18.35
CA ALA A 512 24.52 2.43 18.75
C ALA A 512 23.09 2.44 18.18
N TYR A 513 22.72 3.38 17.30
CA TYR A 513 21.35 3.51 16.79
C TYR A 513 21.13 2.96 15.38
N GLY A 514 22.18 2.51 14.68
CA GLY A 514 22.06 2.01 13.30
C GLY A 514 21.09 0.84 13.16
N GLY A 515 21.05 -0.07 14.13
CA GLY A 515 20.13 -1.21 14.12
C GLY A 515 18.65 -0.82 14.19
N MET A 516 18.30 0.35 14.75
CA MET A 516 16.93 0.85 14.75
C MET A 516 16.54 1.46 13.38
N VAL A 517 17.48 2.10 12.69
CA VAL A 517 17.27 2.57 11.30
C VAL A 517 17.08 1.38 10.36
N ASP A 518 17.91 0.33 10.51
CA ASP A 518 17.76 -0.92 9.78
C ASP A 518 16.40 -1.60 10.06
N LEU A 519 15.84 -1.49 11.27
CA LEU A 519 14.49 -1.97 11.57
C LEU A 519 13.38 -1.19 10.85
N LEU A 520 13.48 0.13 10.75
CA LEU A 520 12.52 0.94 9.96
C LEU A 520 12.59 0.61 8.47
N ILE A 521 13.79 0.40 7.93
CA ILE A 521 14.00 -0.06 6.54
C ILE A 521 13.39 -1.45 6.33
N ARG A 522 13.62 -2.37 7.28
CA ARG A 522 13.08 -3.74 7.24
C ARG A 522 11.57 -3.76 7.29
N ASP A 523 10.95 -2.90 8.08
CA ASP A 523 9.51 -2.93 8.26
C ASP A 523 8.74 -2.47 7.01
N ALA A 524 9.11 -1.32 6.45
CA ALA A 524 8.48 -0.76 5.26
C ALA A 524 8.86 -1.55 3.98
N ASN A 525 10.11 -1.97 3.84
CA ASN A 525 10.55 -2.69 2.64
C ASN A 525 11.69 -3.68 2.92
N ASN A 526 11.35 -4.82 3.53
CA ASN A 526 12.31 -5.88 3.82
C ASN A 526 12.93 -6.46 2.55
N TYR A 527 14.16 -6.06 2.23
CA TYR A 527 14.94 -6.57 1.10
C TYR A 527 15.62 -7.94 1.34
N ASP A 528 15.49 -8.55 2.53
CA ASP A 528 16.16 -9.81 2.90
C ASP A 528 15.16 -10.89 3.32
N ARG A 529 15.09 -11.94 2.50
CA ARG A 529 14.21 -13.10 2.71
C ARG A 529 14.67 -14.04 3.83
N GLY A 530 15.83 -13.78 4.44
CA GLY A 530 16.26 -14.43 5.68
C GLY A 530 15.68 -13.76 6.94
N ASP A 531 15.19 -12.52 6.85
CA ASP A 531 14.64 -11.79 7.98
C ASP A 531 13.13 -12.04 8.14
N ASN A 532 12.78 -13.08 8.88
CA ASN A 532 11.40 -13.50 9.11
C ASN A 532 10.63 -12.63 10.13
N ARG A 533 11.08 -11.39 10.41
CA ARG A 533 10.37 -10.44 11.29
C ARG A 533 9.34 -9.58 10.56
N PHE A 534 9.51 -9.40 9.24
CA PHE A 534 8.74 -8.50 8.39
C PHE A 534 8.52 -9.13 7.01
N PRO A 535 7.37 -8.91 6.34
CA PRO A 535 7.13 -9.48 5.02
C PRO A 535 8.11 -8.88 4.00
N TYR A 536 8.54 -9.69 3.02
CA TYR A 536 9.51 -9.27 2.01
C TYR A 536 8.91 -8.16 1.14
N LEU A 537 9.54 -6.98 1.13
CA LEU A 537 9.09 -5.75 0.45
C LEU A 537 7.60 -5.45 0.72
N ARG A 538 7.26 -5.07 1.97
CA ARG A 538 5.87 -4.79 2.39
C ARG A 538 5.20 -3.77 1.47
N ASP A 539 5.73 -2.55 1.44
CA ASP A 539 5.10 -1.44 0.72
C ASP A 539 5.29 -1.57 -0.81
N PHE A 540 6.42 -2.11 -1.28
CA PHE A 540 6.78 -2.09 -2.70
C PHE A 540 6.21 -3.26 -3.52
N ASP A 541 5.23 -2.98 -4.37
CA ASP A 541 4.72 -3.95 -5.34
C ASP A 541 5.77 -4.26 -6.41
N ILE A 542 6.31 -5.46 -6.30
CA ILE A 542 7.39 -6.00 -7.12
C ILE A 542 7.04 -5.97 -8.63
N TYR A 543 5.74 -6.03 -9.00
CA TYR A 543 5.32 -6.17 -10.39
C TYR A 543 4.60 -4.93 -10.94
N ALA A 544 3.75 -4.26 -10.16
CA ALA A 544 3.22 -2.94 -10.52
C ALA A 544 4.34 -1.88 -10.54
N GLY A 545 5.40 -2.10 -9.76
CA GLY A 545 6.66 -1.37 -9.81
C GLY A 545 6.68 -0.10 -8.97
N HIS A 546 5.69 0.10 -8.10
CA HIS A 546 5.54 1.24 -7.19
C HIS A 546 5.09 0.75 -5.80
N ASP A 547 5.10 1.63 -4.78
CA ASP A 547 4.58 1.23 -3.47
C ASP A 547 3.03 1.28 -3.43
N TRP A 548 2.41 0.68 -2.42
CA TRP A 548 1.00 0.92 -2.08
C TRP A 548 0.85 1.52 -0.68
N ALA A 549 0.06 2.58 -0.57
CA ALA A 549 -0.18 3.31 0.67
C ALA A 549 -0.93 2.48 1.72
N ALA A 550 -2.08 1.89 1.36
CA ALA A 550 -3.00 1.32 2.36
C ALA A 550 -2.67 -0.13 2.72
N GLY A 551 -2.46 -0.40 4.01
CA GLY A 551 -2.04 -1.73 4.48
C GLY A 551 -3.08 -2.82 4.26
N HIS A 552 -4.37 -2.46 4.25
CA HIS A 552 -5.47 -3.39 4.02
C HIS A 552 -5.88 -3.55 2.54
N GLY A 553 -5.56 -2.60 1.66
CA GLY A 553 -5.92 -2.64 0.23
C GLY A 553 -7.40 -2.92 -0.07
N ALA A 554 -8.31 -2.58 0.85
CA ALA A 554 -9.71 -2.99 0.82
C ALA A 554 -10.63 -1.82 0.43
N PHE A 555 -10.61 -1.48 -0.85
CA PHE A 555 -11.51 -0.50 -1.48
C PHE A 555 -12.03 -1.07 -2.81
N PHE A 556 -13.14 -0.51 -3.32
CA PHE A 556 -13.72 -0.92 -4.60
C PHE A 556 -12.75 -0.75 -5.80
N ALA A 557 -11.85 0.22 -5.74
CA ALA A 557 -10.82 0.49 -6.73
C ALA A 557 -9.50 -0.29 -6.48
N GLY A 558 -9.48 -1.23 -5.53
CA GLY A 558 -8.26 -1.92 -5.06
C GLY A 558 -7.44 -1.07 -4.10
N ASN A 559 -6.11 -1.29 -4.08
CA ASN A 559 -5.20 -0.47 -3.28
C ASN A 559 -4.90 0.89 -3.96
N ASN A 560 -4.28 1.84 -3.26
CA ASN A 560 -3.93 3.16 -3.78
C ASN A 560 -2.53 3.60 -3.36
N GLN A 561 -1.95 4.58 -4.08
CA GLN A 561 -0.83 5.39 -3.61
C GLN A 561 -1.05 6.84 -4.06
N GLU A 562 -0.94 7.80 -3.12
CA GLU A 562 -1.02 9.24 -3.40
C GLU A 562 0.38 9.81 -3.71
N SER A 563 1.19 10.08 -2.69
CA SER A 563 2.53 10.65 -2.84
C SER A 563 3.57 9.62 -3.30
N SER A 564 3.70 9.46 -4.62
CA SER A 564 4.78 8.64 -5.17
C SER A 564 6.18 9.24 -4.90
N SER A 565 6.27 10.55 -4.64
CA SER A 565 7.50 11.21 -4.22
C SER A 565 7.90 10.88 -2.78
N GLU A 566 6.97 10.65 -1.84
CA GLU A 566 7.36 10.16 -0.51
C GLU A 566 7.87 8.70 -0.53
N GLY A 567 7.37 7.85 -1.44
CA GLY A 567 7.98 6.54 -1.75
C GLY A 567 9.39 6.67 -2.33
N MET A 568 9.59 7.60 -3.28
CA MET A 568 10.91 7.90 -3.84
C MET A 568 11.87 8.53 -2.81
N ASN A 569 11.35 9.27 -1.83
CA ASN A 569 12.11 9.78 -0.69
C ASN A 569 12.62 8.62 0.19
N PHE A 570 11.76 7.65 0.52
CA PHE A 570 12.15 6.41 1.20
C PHE A 570 13.23 5.65 0.41
N ALA A 571 13.01 5.44 -0.90
CA ALA A 571 13.96 4.73 -1.74
C ALA A 571 15.33 5.42 -1.79
N ASN A 572 15.38 6.76 -1.92
CA ASN A 572 16.60 7.55 -1.80
C ASN A 572 17.23 7.47 -0.40
N ALA A 573 16.42 7.46 0.66
CA ALA A 573 16.91 7.35 2.04
C ALA A 573 17.72 6.05 2.26
N LEU A 574 17.27 4.92 1.68
CA LEU A 574 18.04 3.66 1.67
C LEU A 574 19.39 3.82 0.94
N ILE A 575 19.43 4.53 -0.20
CA ILE A 575 20.68 4.79 -0.94
C ILE A 575 21.64 5.62 -0.08
N GLN A 576 21.15 6.69 0.56
CA GLN A 576 21.95 7.56 1.43
C GLN A 576 22.46 6.80 2.67
N TRP A 577 21.60 6.01 3.34
CA TRP A 577 21.96 5.22 4.52
C TRP A 577 22.97 4.12 4.20
N GLY A 578 22.74 3.34 3.13
CA GLY A 578 23.67 2.31 2.66
C GLY A 578 25.00 2.87 2.15
N GLN A 579 25.06 4.14 1.73
CA GLN A 579 26.31 4.85 1.43
C GLN A 579 27.01 5.38 2.68
N ALA A 580 26.28 5.92 3.67
CA ALA A 580 26.86 6.45 4.90
C ALA A 580 27.40 5.34 5.84
N THR A 581 26.74 4.17 5.86
CA THR A 581 27.13 2.99 6.66
C THR A 581 28.03 2.00 5.91
N GLY A 582 28.19 2.16 4.60
CA GLY A 582 28.86 1.17 3.73
C GLY A 582 28.06 -0.12 3.48
N ASN A 583 26.79 -0.20 3.91
CA ASN A 583 25.92 -1.35 3.65
C ASN A 583 25.42 -1.37 2.19
N THR A 584 26.13 -2.11 1.33
CA THR A 584 25.78 -2.24 -0.10
C THR A 584 24.44 -2.95 -0.34
N ALA A 585 23.95 -3.79 0.58
CA ALA A 585 22.67 -4.47 0.40
C ALA A 585 21.49 -3.50 0.54
N ILE A 586 21.52 -2.61 1.54
CA ILE A 586 20.53 -1.53 1.68
C ILE A 586 20.61 -0.58 0.47
N ARG A 587 21.84 -0.19 0.10
CA ARG A 587 22.09 0.68 -1.05
C ARG A 587 21.49 0.11 -2.34
N ASP A 588 21.73 -1.17 -2.63
CA ASP A 588 21.30 -1.79 -3.88
C ASP A 588 19.80 -2.10 -3.89
N ALA A 589 19.19 -2.36 -2.73
CA ALA A 589 17.74 -2.38 -2.57
C ALA A 589 17.11 -1.01 -2.85
N GLY A 590 17.66 0.06 -2.26
CA GLY A 590 17.20 1.44 -2.52
C GLY A 590 17.35 1.83 -3.99
N ILE A 591 18.47 1.48 -4.64
CA ILE A 591 18.68 1.70 -6.08
C ILE A 591 17.68 0.89 -6.92
N PHE A 592 17.37 -0.36 -6.56
CA PHE A 592 16.37 -1.18 -7.25
C PHE A 592 14.95 -0.57 -7.15
N ILE A 593 14.51 -0.21 -5.94
CA ILE A 593 13.19 0.42 -5.70
C ILE A 593 13.13 1.75 -6.45
N TRP A 594 14.09 2.65 -6.24
CA TRP A 594 14.14 3.97 -6.88
C TRP A 594 14.12 3.88 -8.41
N THR A 595 14.85 2.93 -9.01
CA THR A 595 14.94 2.81 -10.47
C THR A 595 13.66 2.23 -11.07
N THR A 596 13.03 1.26 -10.40
CA THR A 596 11.76 0.67 -10.85
C THR A 596 10.61 1.67 -10.66
N GLN A 597 10.52 2.29 -9.48
CA GLN A 597 9.47 3.25 -9.15
C GLN A 597 9.57 4.54 -9.97
N SER A 598 10.77 5.04 -10.24
CA SER A 598 10.96 6.13 -11.20
C SER A 598 10.38 5.79 -12.58
N ALA A 599 10.51 4.55 -13.05
CA ALA A 599 9.93 4.13 -14.32
C ALA A 599 8.39 3.98 -14.25
N ALA A 600 7.84 3.50 -13.14
CA ALA A 600 6.40 3.41 -12.91
C ALA A 600 5.72 4.80 -12.83
N ILE A 601 6.28 5.73 -12.05
CA ILE A 601 5.75 7.10 -11.88
C ILE A 601 5.63 7.83 -13.22
N ASN A 602 6.68 7.74 -14.06
CA ASN A 602 6.72 8.35 -15.39
C ASN A 602 5.70 7.75 -16.39
N GLU A 603 5.07 6.61 -16.07
CA GLU A 603 3.99 6.00 -16.86
C GLU A 603 2.61 6.23 -16.23
N TYR A 604 2.47 6.18 -14.90
CA TYR A 604 1.17 6.04 -14.22
C TYR A 604 0.71 7.27 -13.44
N TRP A 605 1.64 8.10 -12.93
CA TRP A 605 1.28 9.40 -12.34
C TRP A 605 1.35 10.52 -13.37
N PHE A 606 2.36 10.47 -14.23
CA PHE A 606 2.68 11.56 -15.15
C PHE A 606 2.33 11.29 -16.61
N ASP A 607 2.08 10.03 -17.00
CA ASP A 607 1.95 9.57 -18.40
C ASP A 607 2.81 10.40 -19.38
N THR A 608 4.13 10.42 -19.15
CA THR A 608 5.08 11.32 -19.82
C THR A 608 5.13 11.18 -21.35
N ARG A 609 4.45 10.17 -21.90
CA ARG A 609 4.37 9.84 -23.33
C ARG A 609 2.96 10.04 -23.91
N ASN A 610 1.96 10.32 -23.07
CA ASN A 610 0.54 10.36 -23.42
C ASN A 610 0.11 9.05 -24.13
N GLU A 611 0.44 7.91 -23.51
CA GLU A 611 0.20 6.55 -24.02
C GLU A 611 -0.71 5.71 -23.11
N ASN A 612 -0.96 6.13 -21.87
CA ASN A 612 -1.58 5.30 -20.84
C ASN A 612 -2.95 5.80 -20.35
N PHE A 613 -3.15 7.12 -20.23
CA PHE A 613 -4.40 7.70 -19.73
C PHE A 613 -5.50 7.72 -20.81
N PRO A 614 -6.79 7.59 -20.44
CA PRO A 614 -7.89 7.74 -21.37
C PRO A 614 -7.93 9.16 -21.97
N ALA A 615 -7.93 9.29 -23.30
CA ALA A 615 -7.88 10.60 -23.96
C ALA A 615 -9.04 11.56 -23.62
N ALA A 616 -10.13 11.06 -23.04
CA ALA A 616 -11.27 11.86 -22.55
C ALA A 616 -11.13 12.33 -21.09
N PHE A 617 -10.07 11.93 -20.37
CA PHE A 617 -9.80 12.30 -18.97
C PHE A 617 -9.40 13.79 -18.84
N GLY A 618 -8.67 14.33 -19.83
CA GLY A 618 -8.39 15.77 -19.94
C GLY A 618 -7.27 16.31 -19.04
N HIS A 619 -6.58 15.44 -18.29
CA HIS A 619 -5.40 15.75 -17.48
C HIS A 619 -4.16 15.01 -17.99
N GLY A 620 -3.01 15.68 -17.97
CA GLY A 620 -1.70 15.07 -18.24
C GLY A 620 -0.98 14.55 -16.99
N THR A 621 -1.68 14.40 -15.86
CA THR A 621 -1.13 13.97 -14.57
C THR A 621 -2.27 13.46 -13.67
N VAL A 622 -1.95 12.67 -12.64
CA VAL A 622 -2.84 12.35 -11.51
C VAL A 622 -2.15 12.66 -10.17
N GLY A 623 -2.95 12.91 -9.13
CA GLY A 623 -2.48 13.01 -7.75
C GLY A 623 -2.47 11.66 -7.03
N MET A 624 -3.33 10.74 -7.44
CA MET A 624 -3.43 9.38 -6.88
C MET A 624 -3.51 8.33 -7.98
N VAL A 625 -2.90 7.16 -7.74
CA VAL A 625 -3.03 5.97 -8.58
C VAL A 625 -3.74 4.87 -7.78
N TRP A 626 -4.76 4.26 -8.40
CA TRP A 626 -5.60 3.21 -7.83
C TRP A 626 -5.37 1.87 -8.53
N GLY A 627 -5.79 0.76 -7.91
CA GLY A 627 -5.77 -0.58 -8.50
C GLY A 627 -6.41 -0.65 -9.88
N ASP A 628 -7.53 0.04 -10.12
CA ASP A 628 -8.24 0.06 -11.41
C ASP A 628 -8.18 1.40 -12.15
N GLY A 629 -7.44 2.40 -11.66
CA GLY A 629 -7.59 3.77 -12.17
C GLY A 629 -6.54 4.78 -11.70
N GLY A 630 -6.89 6.05 -11.84
CA GLY A 630 -6.11 7.19 -11.36
C GLY A 630 -6.97 8.45 -11.25
N ALA A 631 -6.65 9.30 -10.28
CA ALA A 631 -7.45 10.46 -9.91
C ALA A 631 -6.60 11.74 -9.84
N TYR A 632 -7.05 12.80 -10.51
CA TYR A 632 -6.56 14.17 -10.27
C TYR A 632 -7.24 14.70 -8.99
N ALA A 633 -6.86 14.11 -7.86
CA ALA A 633 -7.41 14.35 -6.53
C ALA A 633 -6.31 14.23 -5.46
N THR A 634 -6.66 14.55 -4.21
CA THR A 634 -5.91 14.14 -3.01
C THR A 634 -6.89 13.75 -1.91
N TRP A 635 -6.41 13.15 -0.82
CA TRP A 635 -7.20 12.85 0.37
C TRP A 635 -7.67 14.09 1.15
N PHE A 636 -7.11 15.29 0.89
CA PHE A 636 -7.28 16.46 1.75
C PHE A 636 -7.61 17.79 1.03
N SER A 637 -7.44 17.89 -0.28
CA SER A 637 -7.58 19.15 -1.03
C SER A 637 -7.97 18.97 -2.50
N ALA A 638 -8.80 19.91 -2.99
CA ALA A 638 -9.14 20.07 -4.41
C ALA A 638 -8.25 21.11 -5.11
N ALA A 639 -7.26 21.71 -4.42
CA ALA A 639 -6.40 22.73 -5.00
C ALA A 639 -5.41 22.12 -6.01
N PRO A 640 -5.36 22.60 -7.27
CA PRO A 640 -4.41 22.12 -8.27
C PRO A 640 -2.95 22.12 -7.79
N GLU A 641 -2.54 23.16 -7.04
CA GLU A 641 -1.19 23.22 -6.45
C GLU A 641 -0.85 22.02 -5.56
N GLN A 642 -1.86 21.47 -4.87
CA GLN A 642 -1.66 20.37 -3.93
C GLN A 642 -1.85 19.00 -4.61
N ILE A 643 -2.79 18.88 -5.55
CA ILE A 643 -2.99 17.68 -6.38
C ILE A 643 -1.73 17.36 -7.20
N GLN A 644 -1.06 18.38 -7.74
CA GLN A 644 0.21 18.18 -8.45
C GLN A 644 1.41 18.17 -7.50
N GLY A 645 1.43 19.05 -6.49
CA GLY A 645 2.55 19.18 -5.54
C GLY A 645 2.80 17.95 -4.66
N ILE A 646 1.76 17.17 -4.34
CA ILE A 646 1.90 15.95 -3.51
C ILE A 646 2.75 14.85 -4.17
N ASN A 647 2.94 14.92 -5.50
CA ASN A 647 3.84 14.05 -6.28
C ASN A 647 5.18 14.73 -6.66
N MET A 648 5.49 15.86 -6.02
CA MET A 648 6.74 16.61 -6.16
C MET A 648 7.49 16.74 -4.83
N LEU A 649 6.76 16.79 -3.71
CA LEU A 649 7.30 16.90 -2.35
C LEU A 649 7.60 15.52 -1.72
N PRO A 650 8.60 15.41 -0.82
CA PRO A 650 9.56 16.44 -0.43
C PRO A 650 10.64 16.60 -1.51
N VAL A 651 10.91 17.84 -1.93
CA VAL A 651 11.98 18.11 -2.89
C VAL A 651 13.32 17.76 -2.25
N THR A 652 14.12 16.91 -2.89
CA THR A 652 15.48 16.56 -2.42
C THR A 652 16.38 16.18 -3.60
N GLY A 653 17.69 16.06 -3.35
CA GLY A 653 18.64 15.52 -4.33
C GLY A 653 18.37 14.06 -4.78
N GLY A 654 17.39 13.36 -4.20
CA GLY A 654 16.86 12.10 -4.70
C GLY A 654 15.81 12.25 -5.83
N HIS A 655 15.20 13.43 -5.96
CA HIS A 655 14.02 13.67 -6.81
C HIS A 655 14.35 14.16 -8.23
N PHE A 656 15.62 14.13 -8.65
CA PHE A 656 16.02 14.51 -10.01
C PHE A 656 15.39 13.67 -11.13
N TYR A 657 14.69 12.57 -10.82
CA TYR A 657 13.87 11.86 -11.79
C TYR A 657 12.66 12.68 -12.29
N LEU A 658 12.14 13.61 -11.47
CA LEU A 658 11.09 14.55 -11.87
C LEU A 658 11.54 15.41 -13.07
N GLY A 659 12.85 15.63 -13.21
CA GLY A 659 13.46 16.35 -14.34
C GLY A 659 13.82 15.48 -15.54
N ASN A 660 13.52 14.18 -15.55
CA ASN A 660 13.90 13.26 -16.63
C ASN A 660 13.34 13.71 -18.01
N ASP A 661 12.18 14.37 -18.03
CA ASP A 661 11.66 15.07 -19.21
C ASP A 661 11.40 16.55 -18.90
N PRO A 662 12.35 17.44 -19.25
CA PRO A 662 12.19 18.89 -19.08
C PRO A 662 11.03 19.52 -19.88
N ALA A 663 10.54 18.88 -20.94
CA ALA A 663 9.35 19.34 -21.65
C ALA A 663 8.08 18.99 -20.89
N TYR A 664 8.00 17.76 -20.35
CA TYR A 664 6.91 17.35 -19.47
C TYR A 664 6.78 18.26 -18.24
N VAL A 665 7.90 18.59 -17.57
CA VAL A 665 7.91 19.52 -16.42
C VAL A 665 7.21 20.84 -16.77
N ARG A 666 7.50 21.41 -17.95
CA ARG A 666 6.92 22.68 -18.40
C ARG A 666 5.44 22.54 -18.80
N SER A 667 5.02 21.42 -19.40
CA SER A 667 3.58 21.19 -19.68
C SER A 667 2.77 20.89 -18.42
N ASN A 668 3.33 20.17 -17.46
CA ASN A 668 2.70 19.89 -16.16
C ASN A 668 2.55 21.18 -15.33
N TYR A 669 3.56 22.07 -15.31
CA TYR A 669 3.41 23.42 -14.71
C TYR A 669 2.41 24.30 -15.48
N ALA A 670 2.36 24.22 -16.81
CA ALA A 670 1.36 24.93 -17.61
C ALA A 670 -0.07 24.41 -17.35
N GLU A 671 -0.24 23.11 -17.12
CA GLU A 671 -1.49 22.52 -16.65
C GLU A 671 -1.84 23.03 -15.24
N LEU A 672 -0.89 23.10 -14.32
CA LEU A 672 -1.12 23.64 -12.98
C LEU A 672 -1.68 25.08 -13.05
N VAL A 673 -1.04 25.95 -13.82
CA VAL A 673 -1.46 27.35 -14.01
C VAL A 673 -2.82 27.45 -14.71
N ARG A 674 -3.10 26.55 -15.67
CA ARG A 674 -4.40 26.43 -16.36
C ARG A 674 -5.51 26.04 -15.38
N ASN A 675 -5.27 25.02 -14.55
CA ASN A 675 -6.25 24.45 -13.64
C ASN A 675 -6.51 25.39 -12.43
N ALA A 676 -5.47 26.06 -11.92
CA ALA A 676 -5.60 27.09 -10.90
C ALA A 676 -6.16 28.43 -11.43
N GLY A 677 -6.16 28.65 -12.75
CA GLY A 677 -6.57 29.90 -13.40
C GLY A 677 -5.60 31.09 -13.19
N ARG A 678 -4.43 30.85 -12.59
CA ARG A 678 -3.42 31.84 -12.18
C ARG A 678 -2.09 31.13 -11.87
N GLU A 679 -1.01 31.91 -11.70
CA GLU A 679 0.22 31.39 -11.09
C GLU A 679 -0.05 30.86 -9.65
N PRO A 680 0.75 29.89 -9.14
CA PRO A 680 0.56 29.27 -7.82
C PRO A 680 0.48 30.26 -6.65
N ALA A 681 -0.43 29.98 -5.71
CA ALA A 681 -0.64 30.74 -4.47
C ALA A 681 -0.63 29.87 -3.21
N LEU A 682 -0.59 28.55 -3.36
CA LEU A 682 -0.28 27.55 -2.35
C LEU A 682 0.96 26.77 -2.80
N TRP A 683 1.76 26.24 -1.88
CA TRP A 683 2.96 25.40 -2.15
C TRP A 683 3.82 25.93 -3.31
N GLN A 684 4.08 27.24 -3.26
CA GLN A 684 4.66 28.03 -4.35
C GLN A 684 6.13 27.67 -4.56
N ASP A 685 6.82 27.39 -3.45
CA ASP A 685 8.10 26.69 -3.40
C ASP A 685 8.09 25.37 -4.17
N ILE A 686 7.22 24.43 -3.81
CA ILE A 686 7.17 23.10 -4.43
C ILE A 686 6.97 23.24 -5.95
N ALA A 687 6.02 24.10 -6.37
CA ALA A 687 5.74 24.36 -7.77
C ALA A 687 6.92 25.00 -8.52
N TRP A 688 7.65 25.94 -7.91
CA TRP A 688 8.84 26.56 -8.52
C TRP A 688 10.07 25.64 -8.48
N GLN A 689 10.23 24.82 -7.45
CA GLN A 689 11.29 23.81 -7.34
C GLN A 689 11.12 22.73 -8.41
N TYR A 690 9.89 22.25 -8.63
CA TYR A 690 9.57 21.37 -9.74
C TYR A 690 9.84 22.05 -11.09
N LEU A 691 9.30 23.27 -11.30
CA LEU A 691 9.55 24.03 -12.53
C LEU A 691 11.05 24.20 -12.81
N ALA A 692 11.89 24.40 -11.78
CA ALA A 692 13.33 24.60 -11.96
C ALA A 692 14.07 23.42 -12.61
N LEU A 693 13.50 22.22 -12.58
CA LEU A 693 14.02 21.04 -13.29
C LEU A 693 13.83 21.12 -14.81
N GLY A 694 12.84 21.90 -15.29
CA GLY A 694 12.52 22.12 -16.69
C GLY A 694 12.83 23.54 -17.21
N ASP A 695 12.82 24.54 -16.32
CA ASP A 695 13.10 25.96 -16.57
C ASP A 695 13.59 26.66 -15.29
N GLY A 696 14.86 26.45 -14.95
CA GLY A 696 15.50 27.07 -13.77
C GLY A 696 15.49 28.60 -13.78
N ASP A 697 15.63 29.24 -14.95
CA ASP A 697 15.63 30.70 -15.05
C ASP A 697 14.20 31.27 -14.86
N GLY A 698 13.18 30.63 -15.43
CA GLY A 698 11.78 30.99 -15.26
C GLY A 698 11.23 30.71 -13.86
N ALA A 699 11.74 29.69 -13.16
CA ALA A 699 11.49 29.46 -11.74
C ALA A 699 12.13 30.54 -10.86
N LEU A 700 13.43 30.86 -11.09
CA LEU A 700 14.15 31.88 -10.34
C LEU A 700 13.53 33.28 -10.51
N SER A 701 13.00 33.59 -11.70
CA SER A 701 12.26 34.82 -11.97
C SER A 701 11.00 34.92 -11.09
N ARG A 702 10.20 33.85 -11.02
CA ARG A 702 8.98 33.78 -10.19
C ARG A 702 9.28 33.90 -8.70
N PHE A 703 10.25 33.14 -8.20
CA PHE A 703 10.72 33.24 -6.82
C PHE A 703 11.14 34.67 -6.46
N ARG A 704 11.93 35.33 -7.32
CA ARG A 704 12.41 36.70 -7.07
C ARG A 704 11.26 37.73 -7.13
N ALA A 705 10.25 37.50 -7.97
CA ALA A 705 9.05 38.34 -8.02
C ALA A 705 8.11 38.17 -6.79
N ASN A 706 8.11 37.00 -6.14
CA ASN A 706 7.24 36.73 -4.99
C ASN A 706 7.93 35.99 -3.82
N SER A 707 9.08 36.51 -3.38
CA SER A 707 9.84 35.94 -2.24
C SER A 707 9.13 36.06 -0.87
N GLY A 708 7.97 36.74 -0.83
CA GLY A 708 7.12 36.92 0.34
C GLY A 708 6.30 35.68 0.77
N TYR A 709 6.18 34.66 -0.09
CA TYR A 709 5.36 33.45 0.11
C TYR A 709 5.52 32.73 1.47
N THR A 710 4.52 31.94 1.86
CA THR A 710 4.62 30.99 2.98
C THR A 710 5.08 29.62 2.44
N PRO A 711 6.17 29.03 2.96
CA PRO A 711 6.60 27.69 2.53
C PRO A 711 5.59 26.58 2.84
N GLU A 712 5.69 25.47 2.12
CA GLU A 712 5.09 24.18 2.53
C GLU A 712 5.68 23.73 3.88
N GLU A 713 4.89 23.00 4.66
CA GLU A 713 5.19 22.68 6.06
C GLU A 713 6.40 21.75 6.26
N GLY A 714 6.87 21.08 5.20
CA GLY A 714 8.11 20.31 5.11
C GLY A 714 9.24 21.01 4.33
N GLU A 715 9.12 22.31 4.06
CA GLU A 715 10.04 23.10 3.21
C GLU A 715 10.48 24.42 3.88
N THR A 716 11.49 25.10 3.32
CA THR A 716 12.09 26.32 3.85
C THR A 716 12.52 27.28 2.74
N LYS A 717 12.51 28.59 3.01
CA LYS A 717 13.04 29.58 2.07
C LYS A 717 14.53 29.37 1.73
N ALA A 718 15.29 28.73 2.61
CA ALA A 718 16.69 28.39 2.38
C ALA A 718 16.85 27.31 1.30
N HIS A 719 16.17 26.17 1.44
CA HIS A 719 16.25 25.07 0.47
C HIS A 719 15.53 25.39 -0.84
N THR A 720 14.36 26.04 -0.82
CA THR A 720 13.71 26.56 -2.04
C THR A 720 14.63 27.50 -2.83
N PHE A 721 15.30 28.45 -2.17
CA PHE A 721 16.23 29.34 -2.85
C PHE A 721 17.45 28.59 -3.38
N HIS A 722 18.08 27.76 -2.55
CA HIS A 722 19.26 26.96 -2.91
C HIS A 722 19.00 26.05 -4.12
N TRP A 723 17.86 25.35 -4.13
CA TRP A 723 17.43 24.47 -5.21
C TRP A 723 17.25 25.22 -6.53
N ILE A 724 16.38 26.24 -6.53
CA ILE A 724 16.04 27.00 -7.74
C ILE A 724 17.26 27.76 -8.26
N ARG A 725 18.04 28.39 -7.38
CA ARG A 725 19.17 29.24 -7.76
C ARG A 725 20.32 28.46 -8.38
N ASN A 726 20.57 27.24 -7.91
CA ASN A 726 21.61 26.37 -8.46
C ASN A 726 21.13 25.65 -9.73
N LEU A 727 19.88 25.20 -9.82
CA LEU A 727 19.33 24.66 -11.08
C LEU A 727 19.29 25.70 -12.21
N ALA A 728 19.00 26.97 -11.91
CA ALA A 728 19.16 28.06 -12.87
C ALA A 728 20.59 28.17 -13.44
N ALA A 729 21.62 27.80 -12.67
CA ALA A 729 23.02 27.81 -13.14
C ALA A 729 23.47 26.49 -13.80
N LEU A 730 22.95 25.35 -13.35
CA LEU A 730 23.27 24.01 -13.85
C LEU A 730 22.57 23.67 -15.17
N GLY A 731 21.34 24.17 -15.34
CA GLY A 731 20.43 23.72 -16.39
C GLY A 731 19.70 22.43 -16.04
N THR A 732 19.18 21.74 -17.06
CA THR A 732 18.40 20.51 -16.89
C THR A 732 19.31 19.31 -16.67
N VAL A 733 18.80 18.18 -16.18
CA VAL A 733 19.58 16.93 -16.12
C VAL A 733 19.92 16.42 -17.53
N ASP A 734 21.05 15.71 -17.67
CA ASP A 734 21.44 14.99 -18.89
C ASP A 734 21.42 13.48 -18.61
N LEU A 735 20.50 12.77 -19.25
CA LEU A 735 20.33 11.31 -19.08
C LEU A 735 21.28 10.48 -19.95
N GLY A 736 22.04 11.13 -20.85
CA GLY A 736 22.98 10.47 -21.77
C GLY A 736 24.31 10.07 -21.12
N VAL A 737 24.51 10.35 -19.83
CA VAL A 737 25.74 10.05 -19.09
C VAL A 737 25.44 9.39 -17.75
N THR A 738 26.07 8.24 -17.50
CA THR A 738 26.05 7.53 -16.21
C THR A 738 27.41 7.63 -15.51
N ALA A 739 27.54 7.18 -14.25
CA ALA A 739 28.81 7.11 -13.56
C ALA A 739 28.98 5.82 -12.75
N ASN A 740 30.23 5.47 -12.44
CA ASN A 740 30.59 4.28 -11.65
C ASN A 740 30.37 4.41 -10.12
N HIS A 741 29.55 5.37 -9.68
CA HIS A 741 29.28 5.68 -8.28
C HIS A 741 27.83 6.18 -8.17
N PRO A 742 27.02 5.77 -7.17
CA PRO A 742 25.59 6.08 -7.17
C PRO A 742 25.28 7.54 -6.78
N LEU A 743 26.18 8.19 -6.03
CA LEU A 743 26.04 9.60 -5.66
C LEU A 743 26.62 10.51 -6.77
N PHE A 744 25.86 10.67 -7.86
CA PHE A 744 26.21 11.49 -9.02
C PHE A 744 24.98 12.11 -9.69
N ARG A 745 25.19 13.20 -10.43
CA ARG A 745 24.31 13.68 -11.51
C ARG A 745 25.11 14.40 -12.59
N VAL A 746 24.56 14.47 -13.81
CA VAL A 746 25.07 15.33 -14.88
C VAL A 746 23.96 16.30 -15.28
N PHE A 747 24.32 17.56 -15.48
CA PHE A 747 23.43 18.64 -15.89
C PHE A 747 23.96 19.27 -17.18
N THR A 748 23.09 19.92 -17.95
CA THR A 748 23.45 20.63 -19.18
C THR A 748 22.72 21.96 -19.29
N LYS A 749 23.47 23.04 -19.56
CA LYS A 749 22.91 24.34 -19.95
C LYS A 749 23.56 24.80 -21.25
N ASN A 750 22.74 25.17 -22.23
CA ASN A 750 23.18 25.61 -23.57
C ASN A 750 24.13 24.61 -24.26
N GLY A 751 23.96 23.30 -24.01
CA GLY A 751 24.80 22.22 -24.55
C GLY A 751 26.12 21.98 -23.79
N ALA A 752 26.43 22.78 -22.76
CA ALA A 752 27.63 22.60 -21.94
C ALA A 752 27.31 21.80 -20.66
N ARG A 753 28.03 20.69 -20.45
CA ARG A 753 27.82 19.77 -19.31
C ARG A 753 28.47 20.26 -18.02
N THR A 754 27.78 20.04 -16.90
CA THR A 754 28.37 20.01 -15.55
C THR A 754 28.20 18.62 -14.96
N TYR A 755 29.31 17.99 -14.60
CA TYR A 755 29.38 16.68 -13.95
C TYR A 755 29.44 16.90 -12.45
N VAL A 756 28.56 16.25 -11.68
CA VAL A 756 28.47 16.37 -10.23
C VAL A 756 28.62 15.00 -9.59
N ALA A 757 29.47 14.91 -8.57
CA ALA A 757 29.63 13.71 -7.77
C ALA A 757 29.80 14.08 -6.29
N SER A 758 29.28 13.24 -5.40
CA SER A 758 29.37 13.43 -3.95
C SER A 758 30.04 12.25 -3.26
N ASN A 759 30.91 12.55 -2.31
CA ASN A 759 31.64 11.60 -1.50
C ASN A 759 31.38 11.88 -0.02
N ILE A 760 30.56 11.03 0.59
CA ILE A 760 30.18 11.12 2.00
C ILE A 760 31.06 10.25 2.91
N THR A 761 32.17 9.70 2.37
CA THR A 761 33.11 8.84 3.09
C THR A 761 34.35 9.61 3.56
N ASN A 762 35.13 8.99 4.45
CA ASN A 762 36.33 9.58 5.05
C ASN A 762 37.60 9.48 4.17
N ALA A 763 37.52 8.91 2.96
CA ALA A 763 38.62 8.77 2.01
C ALA A 763 38.25 9.39 0.66
N ALA A 764 39.22 9.89 -0.11
CA ALA A 764 38.96 10.42 -1.44
C ALA A 764 38.60 9.30 -2.44
N ILE A 765 37.61 9.54 -3.32
CA ILE A 765 37.16 8.60 -4.35
C ILE A 765 37.42 9.14 -5.75
N THR A 766 37.44 8.25 -6.74
CA THR A 766 37.50 8.59 -8.16
C THR A 766 36.21 8.13 -8.85
N VAL A 767 35.44 9.10 -9.35
CA VAL A 767 34.19 8.84 -10.09
C VAL A 767 34.45 8.99 -11.58
N THR A 768 34.16 7.94 -12.34
CA THR A 768 34.31 7.86 -13.79
C THR A 768 32.92 7.84 -14.43
N PHE A 769 32.71 8.72 -15.39
CA PHE A 769 31.47 8.88 -16.15
C PHE A 769 31.55 8.13 -17.49
N SER A 770 30.41 7.75 -18.05
CA SER A 770 30.33 6.89 -19.24
C SER A 770 30.82 7.52 -20.55
N ASP A 771 31.04 8.84 -20.57
CA ASP A 771 31.71 9.56 -21.67
C ASP A 771 33.22 9.76 -21.45
N GLY A 772 33.79 9.13 -20.42
CA GLY A 772 35.22 9.16 -20.10
C GLY A 772 35.64 10.32 -19.22
N ARG A 773 34.73 11.20 -18.79
CA ARG A 773 35.05 12.22 -17.77
C ARG A 773 35.40 11.55 -16.43
N VAL A 774 36.42 12.05 -15.75
CA VAL A 774 36.85 11.58 -14.42
C VAL A 774 36.87 12.75 -13.44
N LEU A 775 36.24 12.56 -12.28
CA LEU A 775 36.28 13.47 -11.13
C LEU A 775 37.01 12.76 -9.98
N THR A 776 37.98 13.45 -9.36
CA THR A 776 38.47 13.08 -8.02
C THR A 776 37.65 13.86 -7.00
N VAL A 777 36.99 13.15 -6.09
CA VAL A 777 36.08 13.75 -5.10
C VAL A 777 36.69 13.52 -3.72
N PRO A 778 37.23 14.57 -3.05
CA PRO A 778 37.85 14.43 -1.74
C PRO A 778 36.86 13.92 -0.67
N ALA A 779 37.38 13.41 0.44
CA ALA A 779 36.56 13.00 1.59
C ALA A 779 35.63 14.13 2.04
N GLY A 780 34.36 13.80 2.29
CA GLY A 780 33.35 14.75 2.76
C GLY A 780 32.93 15.83 1.78
N LYS A 781 33.20 15.68 0.47
CA LYS A 781 32.92 16.71 -0.54
C LYS A 781 31.85 16.32 -1.54
N THR A 782 31.06 17.31 -1.94
CA THR A 782 30.45 17.33 -3.27
C THR A 782 31.34 18.17 -4.21
N VAL A 783 31.53 17.70 -5.44
CA VAL A 783 32.30 18.37 -6.50
C VAL A 783 31.42 18.50 -7.73
N ALA A 784 31.32 19.71 -8.27
CA ALA A 784 30.80 20.00 -9.59
C ALA A 784 31.95 20.45 -10.50
N SER A 785 32.02 19.96 -11.73
CA SER A 785 33.04 20.38 -12.70
C SER A 785 32.53 20.31 -14.14
N GLY A 786 33.02 21.20 -15.01
CA GLY A 786 32.57 21.34 -16.39
C GLY A 786 32.21 22.79 -16.70
N ALA A 787 30.98 23.05 -17.13
CA ALA A 787 30.45 24.39 -17.34
C ALA A 787 30.40 25.20 -16.04
N GLN A 788 29.93 24.58 -14.94
CA GLN A 788 30.13 25.09 -13.58
C GLN A 788 31.26 24.33 -12.89
N ASN A 789 32.05 24.99 -12.04
CA ASN A 789 33.12 24.38 -11.26
C ASN A 789 33.05 24.84 -9.80
N TRP A 790 32.86 23.90 -8.88
CA TRP A 790 32.62 24.18 -7.46
C TRP A 790 32.96 22.95 -6.59
N SER A 791 33.33 23.17 -5.34
CA SER A 791 33.40 22.10 -4.33
C SER A 791 33.13 22.61 -2.93
N GLY A 792 32.32 21.87 -2.17
CA GLY A 792 31.92 22.21 -0.80
C GLY A 792 31.48 20.98 -0.01
N GLY A 793 30.98 21.21 1.20
CA GLY A 793 30.78 20.18 2.23
C GLY A 793 32.04 19.93 3.06
N ASN A 794 31.93 19.24 4.19
CA ASN A 794 33.06 18.74 5.00
C ASN A 794 32.69 17.52 5.87
N ALA A 795 31.71 16.71 5.46
CA ALA A 795 31.29 15.49 6.17
C ALA A 795 32.47 14.56 6.54
N THR A 796 32.47 14.05 7.76
CA THR A 796 33.62 13.32 8.34
C THR A 796 33.68 11.85 7.94
N GLY A 797 32.52 11.22 7.70
CA GLY A 797 32.38 9.89 7.08
C GLY A 797 32.70 8.68 7.96
N GLY A 798 31.97 7.57 7.72
CA GLY A 798 32.20 6.25 8.33
C GLY A 798 33.18 5.37 7.54
N GLY A 799 33.81 4.41 8.23
CA GLY A 799 34.72 3.44 7.62
C GLY A 799 34.01 2.15 7.17
N ILE A 800 34.27 1.72 5.94
CA ILE A 800 33.67 0.52 5.33
C ILE A 800 34.37 -0.75 5.83
N ASN A 801 33.64 -1.70 6.43
CA ASN A 801 34.13 -3.08 6.57
C ASN A 801 32.97 -4.10 6.69
N PRO A 802 32.71 -4.94 5.68
CA PRO A 802 31.59 -5.89 5.68
C PRO A 802 31.98 -7.26 6.28
N SER A 803 31.19 -7.78 7.22
CA SER A 803 31.22 -9.21 7.56
C SER A 803 29.85 -9.68 8.11
N PRO A 804 29.24 -10.74 7.55
CA PRO A 804 27.97 -11.26 8.03
C PRO A 804 28.16 -12.36 9.09
N SER A 805 27.35 -12.32 10.14
CA SER A 805 27.24 -13.41 11.13
C SER A 805 25.77 -13.66 11.45
N GLY A 806 25.20 -14.68 10.81
CA GLY A 806 23.84 -15.14 11.08
C GLY A 806 23.79 -16.16 12.22
N GLY A 807 22.65 -16.23 12.91
CA GLY A 807 22.39 -17.24 13.94
C GLY A 807 21.01 -17.04 14.57
N SER A 808 20.10 -17.99 14.35
CA SER A 808 18.75 -17.98 14.93
C SER A 808 18.39 -19.37 15.46
N PRO A 809 18.03 -19.51 16.75
CA PRO A 809 17.59 -20.78 17.33
C PRO A 809 16.06 -20.94 17.25
N SER A 810 15.60 -22.12 16.85
CA SER A 810 14.21 -22.60 17.03
C SER A 810 14.16 -23.54 18.25
N PRO A 811 13.05 -23.66 19.01
CA PRO A 811 12.10 -24.74 18.66
C PRO A 811 10.62 -24.61 19.13
N SER A 812 9.76 -25.42 18.47
CA SER A 812 8.61 -26.19 19.04
C SER A 812 7.29 -25.51 19.44
N ASN A 813 6.19 -26.25 19.25
CA ASN A 813 4.79 -25.86 19.46
C ASN A 813 3.89 -27.11 19.72
N PRO A 814 2.86 -27.05 20.61
CA PRO A 814 1.79 -28.07 20.73
C PRO A 814 0.36 -27.54 20.45
N SER A 815 -0.63 -28.45 20.33
CA SER A 815 -2.03 -28.21 19.87
C SER A 815 -2.94 -29.36 20.37
N PRO A 816 -4.27 -29.49 20.06
CA PRO A 816 -5.37 -28.56 19.70
C PRO A 816 -6.65 -28.75 20.60
N SER A 817 -7.82 -28.13 20.27
CA SER A 817 -9.16 -28.83 20.14
C SER A 817 -10.44 -27.93 20.14
N ALA A 818 -11.16 -27.89 18.99
CA ALA A 818 -12.64 -28.09 18.75
C ALA A 818 -13.74 -27.24 19.50
N SER A 819 -14.98 -26.96 19.01
CA SER A 819 -15.73 -27.24 17.74
C SER A 819 -17.09 -26.46 17.57
N GLN A 820 -17.45 -26.10 16.31
CA GLN A 820 -18.83 -25.93 15.71
C GLN A 820 -19.82 -24.88 16.31
N SER A 821 -20.94 -24.44 15.70
CA SER A 821 -21.77 -24.86 14.52
C SER A 821 -22.38 -23.68 13.69
N SER A 822 -23.34 -23.93 12.76
CA SER A 822 -23.72 -23.05 11.60
C SER A 822 -25.23 -22.92 11.25
N SER A 823 -25.66 -21.86 10.50
CA SER A 823 -26.83 -21.91 9.55
C SER A 823 -27.07 -20.64 8.68
N ALA A 824 -27.68 -20.80 7.48
CA ALA A 824 -28.23 -19.80 6.51
C ALA A 824 -29.14 -20.55 5.46
N PRO A 825 -29.67 -20.02 4.32
CA PRO A 825 -29.92 -18.67 3.76
C PRO A 825 -31.46 -18.43 3.57
N PRO A 826 -32.19 -18.26 2.41
CA PRO A 826 -31.98 -17.69 1.05
C PRO A 826 -33.00 -16.60 0.55
N THR A 827 -32.64 -15.81 -0.48
CA THR A 827 -33.28 -14.53 -0.92
C THR A 827 -34.62 -14.54 -1.71
N GLY A 828 -35.35 -13.40 -1.69
CA GLY A 828 -35.99 -12.87 -2.93
C GLY A 828 -37.20 -11.89 -2.82
N GLY A 829 -37.12 -10.67 -3.40
CA GLY A 829 -38.27 -9.93 -4.00
C GLY A 829 -39.12 -8.96 -3.15
N GLY A 830 -38.53 -8.03 -2.39
CA GLY A 830 -39.20 -7.32 -1.28
C GLY A 830 -40.12 -6.12 -1.58
N ALA A 831 -40.82 -5.65 -0.53
CA ALA A 831 -41.71 -4.49 -0.55
C ALA A 831 -40.92 -3.16 -0.54
N VAL A 832 -40.98 -2.41 -1.65
CA VAL A 832 -40.22 -1.17 -1.86
C VAL A 832 -40.74 0.01 -1.02
N ARG A 833 -39.83 0.86 -0.58
CA ARG A 833 -40.05 2.16 0.08
C ARG A 833 -39.13 3.22 -0.54
N TYR A 834 -39.50 4.49 -0.38
CA TYR A 834 -38.79 5.65 -0.93
C TYR A 834 -38.51 6.66 0.17
N LEU A 835 -37.33 7.31 0.13
CA LEU A 835 -37.00 8.40 1.04
C LEU A 835 -37.83 9.65 0.67
N GLN A 836 -38.62 10.19 1.60
CA GLN A 836 -39.41 11.41 1.37
C GLN A 836 -39.12 12.50 2.42
N ALA A 837 -39.50 13.73 2.07
CA ALA A 837 -39.40 14.90 2.94
C ALA A 837 -40.10 14.68 4.30
N ASN A 838 -39.65 15.42 5.32
CA ASN A 838 -40.07 15.27 6.72
C ASN A 838 -39.73 13.89 7.35
N GLY A 839 -38.77 13.15 6.78
CA GLY A 839 -38.26 11.90 7.36
C GLY A 839 -39.22 10.71 7.21
N VAL A 840 -39.88 10.58 6.06
CA VAL A 840 -40.87 9.52 5.81
C VAL A 840 -40.30 8.46 4.85
N LEU A 841 -40.55 7.17 5.14
CA LEU A 841 -40.33 6.04 4.23
C LEU A 841 -41.65 5.65 3.56
N ALA A 842 -41.96 6.26 2.42
CA ALA A 842 -43.26 6.08 1.76
C ALA A 842 -43.31 4.82 0.87
N GLY A 843 -44.50 4.26 0.66
CA GLY A 843 -44.74 3.16 -0.30
C GLY A 843 -44.78 3.59 -1.78
N SER A 844 -44.66 4.88 -2.06
CA SER A 844 -44.63 5.46 -3.41
C SER A 844 -43.55 6.55 -3.50
N ALA A 845 -43.07 6.85 -4.71
CA ALA A 845 -41.93 7.75 -4.90
C ALA A 845 -42.18 9.18 -4.39
N GLY A 846 -43.37 9.75 -4.63
CA GLY A 846 -43.63 11.17 -4.36
C GLY A 846 -42.81 12.08 -5.28
N SER A 847 -42.58 13.32 -4.83
CA SER A 847 -41.80 14.32 -5.57
C SER A 847 -40.30 14.15 -5.35
N ALA A 848 -39.50 14.47 -6.37
CA ALA A 848 -38.05 14.59 -6.24
C ALA A 848 -37.66 15.77 -5.32
N GLY A 849 -36.52 15.63 -4.64
CA GLY A 849 -35.95 16.63 -3.75
C GLY A 849 -34.63 16.13 -3.18
N THR A 850 -34.11 16.78 -2.13
CA THR A 850 -32.90 16.35 -1.42
C THR A 850 -33.08 16.51 0.09
N ALA A 851 -32.27 15.76 0.85
CA ALA A 851 -32.02 16.02 2.27
C ALA A 851 -30.52 16.13 2.50
N THR A 852 -30.09 17.11 3.31
CA THR A 852 -28.69 17.24 3.70
C THR A 852 -28.31 16.09 4.64
N VAL A 853 -27.12 15.54 4.45
CA VAL A 853 -26.43 14.67 5.40
C VAL A 853 -25.35 15.52 6.05
N VAL A 854 -25.45 15.76 7.35
CA VAL A 854 -24.51 16.69 8.03
C VAL A 854 -23.10 16.12 8.06
N LYS A 855 -22.11 17.03 7.99
CA LYS A 855 -20.69 16.68 7.93
C LYS A 855 -20.24 15.80 9.10
N ALA A 856 -19.16 15.05 8.89
CA ALA A 856 -18.55 14.28 9.96
C ALA A 856 -17.95 15.20 11.04
N SER A 857 -18.13 14.83 12.31
CA SER A 857 -17.63 15.56 13.49
C SER A 857 -16.34 14.95 14.05
N GLY A 858 -15.61 14.24 13.20
CA GLY A 858 -14.62 13.21 13.54
C GLY A 858 -14.94 11.92 12.77
N ALA A 859 -14.13 10.88 12.91
CA ALA A 859 -14.42 9.57 12.33
C ALA A 859 -15.58 8.90 13.10
N ASN A 860 -16.78 8.94 12.53
CA ASN A 860 -18.02 8.39 13.08
C ASN A 860 -18.42 7.08 12.36
N ASP A 861 -17.44 6.25 12.01
CA ASP A 861 -17.70 4.96 11.37
C ASP A 861 -18.52 4.03 12.29
N ASN A 862 -19.45 3.30 11.69
CA ASN A 862 -20.37 2.33 12.29
C ASN A 862 -21.41 2.87 13.27
N GLN A 863 -21.33 4.15 13.69
CA GLN A 863 -22.26 4.73 14.67
C GLN A 863 -22.91 6.02 14.14
N PRO A 864 -24.26 6.04 13.97
CA PRO A 864 -25.00 7.21 13.50
C PRO A 864 -24.74 8.47 14.34
N HIS A 865 -24.03 9.42 13.76
CA HIS A 865 -23.81 10.73 14.36
C HIS A 865 -24.68 11.78 13.67
N SER A 866 -25.61 12.38 14.42
CA SER A 866 -26.60 13.35 13.91
C SER A 866 -27.31 12.89 12.60
N PRO A 867 -27.80 11.63 12.49
CA PRO A 867 -28.22 11.06 11.23
C PRO A 867 -29.50 11.68 10.66
N THR A 868 -29.49 11.91 9.36
CA THR A 868 -30.68 12.20 8.55
C THR A 868 -31.55 10.95 8.52
N THR A 869 -32.72 11.03 9.17
CA THR A 869 -33.52 9.86 9.56
C THR A 869 -34.84 9.79 8.81
N PHE A 870 -35.20 8.61 8.32
CA PHE A 870 -36.46 8.34 7.61
C PHE A 870 -37.19 7.14 8.23
N THR A 871 -38.51 7.22 8.44
CA THR A 871 -39.27 6.20 9.18
C THR A 871 -40.59 5.80 8.49
N ALA A 872 -40.98 4.53 8.60
CA ALA A 872 -42.32 4.01 8.31
C ALA A 872 -42.84 3.25 9.52
N THR A 873 -43.99 3.66 10.07
CA THR A 873 -44.65 3.07 11.24
C THR A 873 -45.94 2.33 10.83
N GLY A 874 -46.49 1.51 11.74
CA GLY A 874 -47.78 0.84 11.54
C GLY A 874 -47.74 -0.28 10.47
N LEU A 875 -46.56 -0.80 10.17
CA LEU A 875 -46.36 -1.82 9.14
C LEU A 875 -46.90 -3.17 9.60
N ASN A 876 -47.70 -3.79 8.75
CA ASN A 876 -48.26 -5.12 8.95
C ASN A 876 -47.89 -5.97 7.72
N LEU A 877 -46.74 -6.65 7.79
CA LEU A 877 -46.10 -7.33 6.66
C LEU A 877 -45.51 -8.68 7.08
N THR A 878 -45.61 -9.69 6.22
CA THR A 878 -45.09 -11.03 6.48
C THR A 878 -43.62 -11.11 6.07
N TYR A 879 -42.74 -11.51 6.99
CA TYR A 879 -41.34 -11.77 6.64
C TYR A 879 -41.24 -13.00 5.75
N ARG A 880 -40.32 -12.95 4.77
CA ARG A 880 -40.13 -14.05 3.83
C ARG A 880 -38.77 -14.66 4.06
N SER A 881 -38.80 -15.92 4.51
CA SER A 881 -37.64 -16.68 4.97
C SER A 881 -36.41 -16.50 4.06
N GLY A 882 -35.40 -15.80 4.59
CA GLY A 882 -34.11 -15.59 3.94
C GLY A 882 -34.02 -14.41 2.97
N ALA A 883 -35.13 -13.69 2.71
CA ALA A 883 -35.04 -12.39 2.04
C ALA A 883 -34.22 -11.41 2.90
N ALA A 884 -33.42 -10.59 2.21
CA ALA A 884 -32.55 -9.58 2.81
C ALA A 884 -33.01 -8.15 2.44
N THR A 885 -32.59 -7.18 3.25
CA THR A 885 -32.77 -5.76 3.00
C THR A 885 -31.82 -5.29 1.90
N THR A 886 -32.34 -4.69 0.84
CA THR A 886 -31.54 -4.09 -0.24
C THR A 886 -31.89 -2.60 -0.41
N PHE A 887 -30.99 -1.77 -0.92
CA PHE A 887 -31.25 -0.35 -1.17
C PHE A 887 -30.43 0.23 -2.33
N THR A 888 -30.90 1.35 -2.83
CA THR A 888 -30.13 2.26 -3.68
C THR A 888 -30.50 3.66 -3.23
N PHE A 889 -29.54 4.41 -2.69
CA PHE A 889 -29.68 5.82 -2.38
C PHE A 889 -28.73 6.61 -3.27
N SER A 890 -29.24 7.62 -3.95
CA SER A 890 -28.37 8.58 -4.64
C SER A 890 -27.81 9.56 -3.62
N VAL A 891 -26.49 9.63 -3.52
CA VAL A 891 -25.74 10.55 -2.63
C VAL A 891 -24.84 11.45 -3.46
N ASP A 892 -24.47 12.61 -2.91
CA ASP A 892 -23.67 13.64 -3.59
C ASP A 892 -22.89 14.43 -2.53
N ALA A 893 -21.55 14.41 -2.55
CA ALA A 893 -20.72 15.23 -1.66
C ALA A 893 -20.37 16.61 -2.24
N GLY A 894 -20.87 16.93 -3.45
CA GLY A 894 -20.82 18.25 -4.07
C GLY A 894 -19.43 18.64 -4.54
N THR A 895 -18.60 19.08 -3.61
CA THR A 895 -17.18 19.47 -3.82
C THR A 895 -16.29 19.15 -2.61
N TRP A 896 -16.79 18.37 -1.65
CA TRP A 896 -16.11 18.10 -0.38
C TRP A 896 -15.20 16.88 -0.45
N VAL A 897 -13.90 17.13 -0.59
CA VAL A 897 -12.84 16.12 -0.65
C VAL A 897 -12.77 15.30 0.64
N GLY A 898 -12.57 13.98 0.53
CA GLY A 898 -12.42 13.07 1.66
C GLY A 898 -13.73 12.71 2.38
N ASN A 899 -14.90 12.95 1.76
CA ASN A 899 -16.19 12.59 2.32
C ASN A 899 -16.52 11.09 2.16
N ALA A 900 -17.26 10.54 3.12
CA ALA A 900 -17.95 9.25 2.96
C ALA A 900 -19.28 9.21 3.71
N THR A 901 -20.31 8.62 3.09
CA THR A 901 -21.67 8.52 3.62
C THR A 901 -21.97 7.10 4.09
N GLN A 902 -22.63 6.92 5.24
CA GLN A 902 -22.95 5.62 5.83
C GLN A 902 -24.45 5.48 6.18
N VAL A 903 -24.96 4.25 6.14
CA VAL A 903 -26.37 3.88 6.30
C VAL A 903 -26.57 2.86 7.41
N ARG A 904 -27.66 2.99 8.15
CA ARG A 904 -28.21 1.97 9.05
C ARG A 904 -29.71 1.81 8.83
N VAL A 905 -30.20 0.57 8.85
CA VAL A 905 -31.63 0.22 8.76
C VAL A 905 -32.02 -0.55 10.03
N SER A 906 -33.11 -0.14 10.68
CA SER A 906 -33.57 -0.71 11.97
C SER A 906 -35.04 -1.12 11.90
N TYR A 907 -35.39 -2.22 12.56
CA TYR A 907 -36.70 -2.87 12.54
C TYR A 907 -37.22 -3.08 13.96
N ASP A 908 -38.33 -2.44 14.31
CA ASP A 908 -39.21 -2.79 15.43
C ASP A 908 -40.31 -3.68 14.85
N LEU A 909 -40.34 -4.95 15.24
CA LEU A 909 -41.23 -5.94 14.66
C LEU A 909 -42.65 -5.88 15.23
N THR A 910 -42.84 -5.22 16.38
CA THR A 910 -44.09 -5.30 17.16
C THR A 910 -44.75 -3.95 17.45
N GLY A 911 -44.12 -2.85 17.02
CA GLY A 911 -44.58 -1.48 17.28
C GLY A 911 -44.37 -1.07 18.74
N ASN A 912 -43.38 -1.65 19.43
CA ASN A 912 -43.14 -1.44 20.86
C ASN A 912 -42.18 -0.27 21.16
N GLY A 913 -41.50 0.29 20.15
CA GLY A 913 -40.53 1.38 20.28
C GLY A 913 -39.06 0.94 20.43
N SER A 914 -38.79 -0.36 20.48
CA SER A 914 -37.44 -0.96 20.48
C SER A 914 -37.15 -1.63 19.13
N PHE A 915 -35.90 -1.57 18.67
CA PHE A 915 -35.50 -2.21 17.42
C PHE A 915 -35.02 -3.65 17.68
N ASP A 916 -35.86 -4.63 17.36
CA ASP A 916 -35.57 -6.06 17.45
C ASP A 916 -34.49 -6.53 16.44
N ARG A 917 -34.28 -5.78 15.34
CA ARG A 917 -33.17 -5.96 14.41
C ARG A 917 -32.57 -4.63 13.97
N VAL A 918 -31.25 -4.57 13.83
CA VAL A 918 -30.50 -3.42 13.30
C VAL A 918 -29.45 -3.91 12.32
N GLU A 919 -29.30 -3.22 11.19
CA GLU A 919 -28.38 -3.51 10.08
C GLU A 919 -27.61 -2.23 9.73
N THR A 920 -26.33 -2.13 10.10
CA THR A 920 -25.41 -1.07 9.66
C THR A 920 -24.67 -1.54 8.41
N TYR A 921 -24.50 -0.65 7.44
CA TYR A 921 -23.79 -0.91 6.17
C TYR A 921 -22.43 -0.22 6.15
N ARG A 922 -21.51 -0.67 5.28
CA ARG A 922 -20.21 0.01 5.09
C ARG A 922 -20.45 1.44 4.62
N TYR A 923 -19.53 2.34 4.95
CA TYR A 923 -19.56 3.67 4.34
C TYR A 923 -19.26 3.56 2.84
N PHE A 924 -19.87 4.44 2.06
CA PHE A 924 -19.56 4.68 0.67
C PHE A 924 -18.72 5.96 0.59
N ALA A 925 -17.45 5.83 0.20
CA ALA A 925 -16.61 6.98 -0.09
C ALA A 925 -17.19 7.71 -1.31
N THR A 926 -17.40 9.02 -1.16
CA THR A 926 -18.07 9.87 -2.15
C THR A 926 -17.04 10.75 -2.84
N ASP A 927 -17.04 10.81 -4.16
CA ASP A 927 -16.17 11.71 -4.92
C ASP A 927 -16.52 13.20 -4.64
N PRO A 928 -15.58 14.14 -4.85
CA PRO A 928 -15.82 15.57 -4.67
C PRO A 928 -16.35 16.22 -5.96
N VAL A 929 -17.17 15.51 -6.74
CA VAL A 929 -17.79 15.99 -7.98
C VAL A 929 -19.29 16.15 -7.74
N THR A 930 -19.87 17.25 -8.23
CA THR A 930 -21.30 17.51 -8.02
C THR A 930 -22.13 16.60 -8.94
N GLY A 931 -22.69 15.54 -8.37
CA GLY A 931 -23.43 14.52 -9.12
C GLY A 931 -24.01 13.42 -8.23
N TRP A 932 -25.00 12.69 -8.74
CA TRP A 932 -25.62 11.58 -7.99
C TRP A 932 -24.81 10.29 -8.13
N GLU A 933 -23.98 10.03 -7.13
CA GLU A 933 -23.32 8.74 -6.92
C GLU A 933 -24.32 7.70 -6.38
N ARG A 934 -24.04 6.41 -6.59
CA ARG A 934 -24.99 5.32 -6.31
C ARG A 934 -24.57 4.44 -5.13
N TYR A 935 -24.83 4.91 -3.91
CA TYR A 935 -24.68 4.10 -2.70
C TYR A 935 -25.76 2.99 -2.68
N THR A 936 -25.35 1.73 -2.61
CA THR A 936 -26.26 0.57 -2.55
C THR A 936 -25.94 -0.37 -1.40
N ASP A 937 -26.85 -1.28 -1.07
CA ASP A 937 -26.60 -2.40 -0.15
C ASP A 937 -25.49 -3.34 -0.62
N GLY A 938 -25.09 -3.25 -1.90
CA GLY A 938 -23.96 -3.97 -2.48
C GLY A 938 -22.61 -3.64 -1.86
N VAL A 939 -22.48 -2.55 -1.09
CA VAL A 939 -21.29 -2.34 -0.23
C VAL A 939 -21.28 -3.25 1.01
N GLY A 940 -22.35 -3.99 1.29
CA GLY A 940 -22.40 -4.96 2.39
C GLY A 940 -22.72 -4.38 3.78
N GLN A 941 -23.11 -5.29 4.67
CA GLN A 941 -23.38 -5.03 6.09
C GLN A 941 -22.09 -5.15 6.93
N ILE A 942 -21.94 -4.26 7.91
CA ILE A 942 -20.78 -4.21 8.83
C ILE A 942 -21.16 -4.53 10.29
N THR A 943 -22.40 -4.23 10.72
CA THR A 943 -22.95 -4.77 11.97
C THR A 943 -24.42 -5.17 11.78
N THR A 944 -24.77 -6.39 12.17
CA THR A 944 -26.16 -6.86 12.11
C THR A 944 -26.54 -7.56 13.41
N THR A 945 -27.51 -7.00 14.13
CA THR A 945 -28.01 -7.54 15.41
C THR A 945 -29.46 -7.99 15.28
N GLY A 946 -29.83 -9.06 15.99
CA GLY A 946 -31.21 -9.57 15.99
C GLY A 946 -31.60 -10.30 14.70
N SER A 947 -32.87 -10.67 14.59
CA SER A 947 -33.41 -11.51 13.51
C SER A 947 -34.66 -10.89 12.89
N PHE A 948 -34.94 -11.20 11.63
CA PHE A 948 -36.23 -10.86 11.04
C PHE A 948 -37.35 -11.74 11.62
N GLY A 949 -38.52 -11.14 11.79
CA GLY A 949 -39.80 -11.78 12.07
C GLY A 949 -40.91 -10.98 11.38
N ASN A 950 -42.18 -11.35 11.52
CA ASN A 950 -43.27 -10.57 10.92
C ASN A 950 -43.37 -9.17 11.55
N LEU A 951 -43.62 -8.15 10.71
CA LEU A 951 -44.00 -6.81 11.19
C LEU A 951 -45.48 -6.84 11.56
N VAL A 952 -45.80 -6.52 12.82
CA VAL A 952 -47.17 -6.37 13.33
C VAL A 952 -47.26 -5.01 14.02
N ASN A 953 -47.97 -4.07 13.40
CA ASN A 953 -47.92 -2.63 13.74
C ASN A 953 -46.49 -2.04 13.79
N GLY A 954 -45.52 -2.71 13.17
CA GLY A 954 -44.09 -2.47 13.34
C GLY A 954 -43.56 -1.20 12.67
N THR A 955 -42.30 -0.89 12.96
CA THR A 955 -41.62 0.31 12.46
C THR A 955 -40.31 -0.05 11.76
N VAL A 956 -40.05 0.55 10.60
CA VAL A 956 -38.73 0.54 9.94
C VAL A 956 -38.16 1.95 9.92
N LYS A 957 -36.89 2.09 10.29
CA LYS A 957 -36.14 3.35 10.32
C LYS A 957 -34.86 3.21 9.47
N VAL A 958 -34.57 4.20 8.64
CA VAL A 958 -33.28 4.40 7.97
C VAL A 958 -32.59 5.61 8.60
N GLU A 959 -31.29 5.48 8.87
CA GLU A 959 -30.41 6.54 9.38
C GLU A 959 -29.25 6.70 8.39
N ILE A 960 -28.96 7.94 7.98
CA ILE A 960 -27.88 8.28 7.02
C ILE A 960 -27.00 9.40 7.61
N TRP A 961 -25.69 9.20 7.69
CA TRP A 961 -24.73 10.16 8.25
C TRP A 961 -23.41 10.18 7.47
N SER A 962 -22.58 11.21 7.64
CA SER A 962 -21.20 11.20 7.15
C SER A 962 -20.30 10.47 8.14
N ALA A 963 -19.66 9.38 7.72
CA ALA A 963 -18.74 8.61 8.55
C ALA A 963 -17.38 9.31 8.67
N ILE A 964 -16.88 9.86 7.56
CA ILE A 964 -15.68 10.71 7.47
C ILE A 964 -15.94 11.89 6.53
N GLY A 965 -15.07 12.90 6.61
CA GLY A 965 -15.06 14.05 5.70
C GLY A 965 -15.35 15.41 6.33
N PRO A 966 -14.75 16.49 5.81
CA PRO A 966 -14.86 17.83 6.38
C PRO A 966 -16.19 18.56 6.06
N GLY A 967 -16.97 18.06 5.10
CA GLY A 967 -18.14 18.75 4.57
C GLY A 967 -19.45 17.93 4.60
N PRO A 968 -20.62 18.59 4.46
CA PRO A 968 -21.90 17.89 4.36
C PRO A 968 -22.08 17.27 2.97
N SER A 969 -22.65 16.06 2.92
CA SER A 969 -23.16 15.47 1.69
C SER A 969 -24.68 15.73 1.56
N THR A 970 -25.29 15.30 0.47
CA THR A 970 -26.75 15.23 0.32
C THR A 970 -27.19 13.83 -0.09
N VAL A 971 -28.45 13.51 0.17
CA VAL A 971 -29.12 12.31 -0.34
C VAL A 971 -30.39 12.72 -1.10
N SER A 972 -30.60 12.12 -2.27
CA SER A 972 -31.79 12.39 -3.08
C SER A 972 -33.05 11.86 -2.40
N LEU A 973 -34.19 12.51 -2.66
CA LEU A 973 -35.52 12.08 -2.24
C LEU A 973 -36.35 11.59 -3.44
N GLY A 974 -37.28 10.70 -3.17
CA GLY A 974 -38.19 10.10 -4.13
C GLY A 974 -37.54 8.99 -4.97
N ALA A 975 -37.80 8.99 -6.27
CA ALA A 975 -37.54 7.85 -7.16
C ALA A 975 -36.08 7.40 -7.26
N LEU A 976 -35.11 8.26 -6.92
CA LEU A 976 -33.68 7.94 -6.94
C LEU A 976 -33.18 7.26 -5.65
N SER A 977 -33.98 7.27 -4.56
CA SER A 977 -33.58 6.72 -3.26
C SER A 977 -34.63 5.75 -2.71
N THR A 978 -34.30 4.46 -2.80
CA THR A 978 -35.18 3.31 -2.61
C THR A 978 -34.62 2.32 -1.59
N LEU A 979 -35.50 1.78 -0.75
CA LEU A 979 -35.24 0.70 0.21
C LEU A 979 -36.20 -0.45 -0.08
N THR A 980 -35.70 -1.67 -0.26
CA THR A 980 -36.51 -2.87 -0.50
C THR A 980 -36.56 -3.71 0.77
N LEU A 981 -37.71 -3.70 1.45
CA LEU A 981 -37.92 -4.43 2.70
C LEU A 981 -38.09 -5.94 2.41
N PRO A 982 -37.48 -6.87 3.16
CA PRO A 982 -37.53 -8.31 2.89
C PRO A 982 -38.90 -9.01 3.14
N TYR A 983 -40.00 -8.28 3.08
CA TYR A 983 -41.35 -8.69 3.46
C TYR A 983 -42.31 -8.66 2.25
N GLN A 984 -43.50 -9.22 2.42
CA GLN A 984 -44.70 -9.06 1.57
C GLN A 984 -45.90 -8.59 2.40
#